data_AF-A0A9D6F1B2-F1
#
_entry.id   AF-A0A9D6F1B2-F1
#
_cell.length_a   1.000
_cell.length_b   1.000
_cell.length_c   1.000
_cell.angle_alpha   90.00
_cell.angle_beta   90.00
_cell.angle_gamma   90.00
#
_symmetry.space_group_name_H-M   'P 1'
#
loop_
_entity.id
_entity.type
_entity.pdbx_description
1 polymer ?
#
loop_
_entity_poly.entity_id
_entity_poly.type
_entity_poly.pdbx_seq_one_letter_code
_entity_poly.pdbx_strand_id
1 'polypeptide(L)'
;MRRFLFLFAIFTPIALVSLNGCNRPPKIKVEEKSPSAAATTNIWRHFLDSVRYPDNPRESDDWRRFRDGVRQLDGHFAKADVVNGLILTKEDRRFLQTNVGLDNAELAEIESLSARSADAHYLDECFLLRDAARTLENQYLTVPEQAHLCFRWVMRNMLPHEQQDSNTPPAFALRRGTGSAMERALVFLALLRQLDIEGCLIVAPNGNAPQFLVAALDRKTRATGKKDEIVLDPAASRLYLFDPRLGLAVLGKDGKSVVTLKEAIVDATLLKPHAITPERAKKLEAWIVCPLYALAPRMLEMQRGVRGAGGGLTLYLNPRELKTELETISGLPTGVWKTSVSFPTRDSQFHRATTCPTRWLRDFLPKAEGGLDDGAPKRTEVFEFLRYPFEDAMVNYARIALTSEILPESVYLSLQYITRELFQKYAVQPRELFLHGQYDPMKRRQERLQIFVKSEALAGLTQDPIFHKERIAWVQKVRNLNANIPANPGQQAKQRQAMQAIWMEDAFLRWMLETDSETQLDRADKKSVMTKIVAFGMLESLDFELARVRAGLGHEEADRAQANLESQQKPSAQAKQRARQAWEVARSSWANFYLHRIAIKPLIERQLIQLSQVPRLEVRLSLLEKAHLDLHRYFHARIQLAECIAILDGAKEAKTELDSTRAEIEAFEKSGQFQTQIKNLSTKVPSNPEIQRVVQGRLDLLGRCWSQDGSYAWLKKQIVQRVARLAMP
;
A
#
# COMPACT_ATOMS: atom_id res chain seq x y z
N MET A 1 -12.40 6.77 -66.60
CA MET A 1 -11.17 6.89 -67.43
C MET A 1 -10.04 7.39 -66.52
N ARG A 2 -8.97 6.59 -66.32
CA ARG A 2 -7.64 6.92 -65.70
C ARG A 2 -7.62 7.43 -64.23
N ARG A 3 -7.20 6.58 -63.27
CA ARG A 3 -5.85 6.40 -62.66
C ARG A 3 -5.43 7.51 -61.65
N PHE A 4 -5.21 7.15 -60.37
CA PHE A 4 -3.86 7.09 -59.77
C PHE A 4 -3.85 6.42 -58.37
N LEU A 5 -2.87 5.53 -58.18
CA LEU A 5 -2.47 4.82 -56.96
C LEU A 5 -1.51 5.68 -56.11
N PHE A 6 -1.54 5.54 -54.79
CA PHE A 6 -0.42 5.16 -53.89
C PHE A 6 -0.75 5.53 -52.43
N LEU A 7 -0.78 4.56 -51.51
CA LEU A 7 -0.26 4.74 -50.16
C LEU A 7 -0.08 3.40 -49.41
N PHE A 8 1.13 3.29 -48.88
CA PHE A 8 1.82 2.21 -48.18
C PHE A 8 1.01 1.41 -47.15
N ALA A 9 1.14 0.08 -47.25
CA ALA A 9 0.95 -0.86 -46.17
C ALA A 9 2.20 -0.92 -45.29
N ILE A 10 2.05 -0.67 -43.99
CA ILE A 10 2.99 -1.11 -42.95
C ILE A 10 2.19 -2.01 -42.01
N PHE A 11 2.24 -3.31 -42.26
CA PHE A 11 1.81 -4.33 -41.30
C PHE A 11 2.95 -4.55 -40.31
N THR A 12 2.74 -4.16 -39.05
CA THR A 12 3.58 -4.62 -37.94
C THR A 12 3.07 -6.01 -37.52
N PRO A 13 3.88 -7.09 -37.59
CA PRO A 13 3.46 -8.36 -37.05
C PRO A 13 3.57 -8.31 -35.53
N ILE A 14 2.43 -8.41 -34.83
CA ILE A 14 2.40 -8.76 -33.42
C ILE A 14 2.83 -10.23 -33.33
N ALA A 15 4.11 -10.48 -33.05
CA ALA A 15 4.61 -11.80 -32.74
C ALA A 15 4.03 -12.26 -31.40
N LEU A 16 2.97 -13.08 -31.47
CA LEU A 16 2.51 -13.92 -30.37
C LEU A 16 3.58 -14.99 -30.11
N VAL A 17 4.53 -14.68 -29.23
CA VAL A 17 5.41 -15.69 -28.64
C VAL A 17 4.56 -16.52 -27.68
N SER A 18 4.05 -17.64 -28.20
CA SER A 18 3.39 -18.68 -27.43
C SER A 18 4.45 -19.53 -26.72
N LEU A 19 4.82 -19.13 -25.50
CA LEU A 19 5.49 -20.04 -24.56
C LEU A 19 4.45 -21.00 -23.99
N ASN A 20 4.02 -21.97 -24.80
CA ASN A 20 3.30 -23.14 -24.32
C ASN A 20 4.31 -24.10 -23.67
N GLY A 21 4.56 -23.86 -22.38
CA GLY A 21 5.34 -24.72 -21.50
C GLY A 21 4.67 -24.85 -20.14
N CYS A 22 3.37 -25.14 -20.11
CA CYS A 22 2.68 -25.54 -18.89
C CYS A 22 3.10 -26.97 -18.49
N ASN A 23 4.30 -27.11 -17.93
CA ASN A 23 4.60 -28.26 -17.08
C ASN A 23 3.84 -28.06 -15.77
N ARG A 24 2.56 -28.45 -15.75
CA ARG A 24 1.87 -28.73 -14.49
C ARG A 24 2.68 -29.84 -13.81
N PRO A 25 3.23 -29.65 -12.60
CA PRO A 25 3.74 -30.78 -11.84
C PRO A 25 2.61 -31.81 -11.74
N PRO A 26 2.90 -33.11 -11.90
CA PRO A 26 1.88 -34.15 -11.77
C PRO A 26 1.16 -33.94 -10.44
N LYS A 27 -0.18 -33.95 -10.48
CA LYS A 27 -1.00 -33.95 -9.26
C LYS A 27 -0.51 -35.10 -8.41
N ILE A 28 0.27 -34.81 -7.37
CA ILE A 28 0.58 -35.76 -6.31
C ILE A 28 -0.79 -36.11 -5.76
N LYS A 29 -1.27 -37.33 -6.02
CA LYS A 29 -2.37 -37.90 -5.26
C LYS A 29 -1.89 -37.90 -3.82
N VAL A 30 -2.35 -36.93 -3.04
CA VAL A 30 -2.23 -36.98 -1.60
C VAL A 30 -3.10 -38.18 -1.20
N GLU A 31 -2.48 -39.34 -1.04
CA GLU A 31 -3.08 -40.42 -0.28
C GLU A 31 -3.43 -39.82 1.08
N GLU A 32 -4.72 -39.69 1.36
CA GLU A 32 -5.25 -39.44 2.70
C GLU A 32 -4.84 -40.64 3.57
N LYS A 33 -3.61 -40.60 4.08
CA LYS A 33 -3.18 -41.51 5.14
C LYS A 33 -4.06 -41.21 6.34
N SER A 34 -4.83 -42.22 6.76
CA SER A 34 -5.58 -42.18 8.02
C SER A 34 -4.68 -41.66 9.15
N PRO A 35 -5.16 -40.71 9.96
CA PRO A 35 -4.34 -40.09 11.00
C PRO A 35 -3.91 -41.15 12.01
N SER A 36 -2.60 -41.44 12.00
CA SER A 36 -1.95 -42.22 13.05
C SER A 36 -2.13 -41.50 14.38
N ALA A 37 -2.87 -42.15 15.29
CA ALA A 37 -3.12 -41.69 16.64
C ALA A 37 -1.81 -41.74 17.47
N ALA A 38 -1.05 -40.64 17.50
CA ALA A 38 -0.08 -40.26 18.56
C ALA A 38 0.89 -39.12 18.16
N ALA A 39 0.73 -38.47 17.00
CA ALA A 39 1.47 -37.23 16.76
C ALA A 39 0.74 -36.09 17.50
N THR A 40 1.27 -35.65 18.64
CA THR A 40 0.83 -34.41 19.29
C THR A 40 0.96 -33.30 18.26
N THR A 41 -0.14 -32.93 17.61
CA THR A 41 -0.06 -32.02 16.47
C THR A 41 0.48 -30.69 16.98
N ASN A 42 1.57 -30.24 16.37
CA ASN A 42 2.24 -29.02 16.79
C ASN A 42 1.25 -27.86 16.65
N ILE A 43 0.75 -27.35 17.78
CA ILE A 43 -0.25 -26.27 17.86
C ILE A 43 0.17 -25.03 17.05
N TRP A 44 1.47 -24.77 16.95
CA TRP A 44 2.02 -23.64 16.19
C TRP A 44 1.92 -23.86 14.68
N ARG A 45 1.99 -25.11 14.22
CA ARG A 45 1.74 -25.45 12.82
C ARG A 45 0.26 -25.25 12.48
N HIS A 46 -0.66 -25.69 13.35
CA HIS A 46 -2.09 -25.41 13.19
C HIS A 46 -2.39 -23.91 13.16
N PHE A 47 -1.79 -23.13 14.06
CA PHE A 47 -1.87 -21.68 14.02
C PHE A 47 -1.41 -21.13 12.66
N LEU A 48 -0.22 -21.52 12.19
CA LEU A 48 0.32 -21.06 10.90
C LEU A 48 -0.58 -21.42 9.71
N ASP A 49 -1.17 -22.61 9.70
CA ASP A 49 -2.10 -23.03 8.66
C ASP A 49 -3.40 -22.21 8.70
N SER A 50 -3.90 -21.88 9.90
CA SER A 50 -5.13 -21.10 10.08
C SER A 50 -5.02 -19.62 9.68
N VAL A 51 -3.81 -19.05 9.75
CA VAL A 51 -3.58 -17.63 9.45
C VAL A 51 -2.93 -17.39 8.09
N ARG A 52 -2.74 -18.45 7.30
CA ARG A 52 -2.23 -18.34 5.92
C ARG A 52 -3.17 -17.47 5.08
N TYR A 53 -2.61 -16.53 4.33
CA TYR A 53 -3.39 -15.71 3.42
C TYR A 53 -4.03 -16.59 2.32
N PRO A 54 -5.37 -16.61 2.18
CA PRO A 54 -6.03 -17.47 1.21
C PRO A 54 -5.91 -16.91 -0.22
N ASP A 55 -5.95 -17.78 -1.23
CA ASP A 55 -5.88 -17.39 -2.65
C ASP A 55 -7.10 -16.53 -3.08
N ASN A 56 -8.23 -16.69 -2.41
CA ASN A 56 -9.42 -15.86 -2.60
C ASN A 56 -9.85 -15.21 -1.30
N PRO A 57 -9.19 -14.10 -0.90
CA PRO A 57 -9.56 -13.38 0.31
C PRO A 57 -10.99 -12.86 0.18
N ARG A 58 -11.81 -13.17 1.17
CA ARG A 58 -13.09 -12.51 1.46
C ARG A 58 -12.83 -11.28 2.31
N GLU A 59 -13.79 -10.37 2.38
CA GLU A 59 -13.76 -9.24 3.33
C GLU A 59 -13.64 -9.74 4.79
N SER A 60 -14.18 -10.94 5.08
CA SER A 60 -14.03 -11.62 6.37
C SER A 60 -12.66 -12.25 6.62
N ASP A 61 -11.83 -12.42 5.60
CA ASP A 61 -10.52 -13.11 5.68
C ASP A 61 -9.40 -12.18 6.14
N ASP A 62 -9.78 -11.07 6.76
CA ASP A 62 -8.98 -10.01 7.36
C ASP A 62 -8.34 -10.45 8.70
N TRP A 63 -7.90 -9.48 9.52
CA TRP A 63 -7.36 -9.63 10.88
C TRP A 63 -8.11 -10.64 11.77
N ARG A 64 -9.41 -10.88 11.52
CA ARG A 64 -10.24 -11.87 12.23
C ARG A 64 -9.67 -13.28 12.18
N ARG A 65 -9.02 -13.70 11.09
CA ARG A 65 -8.35 -15.01 11.01
C ARG A 65 -7.21 -15.11 12.02
N PHE A 66 -6.49 -14.02 12.27
CA PHE A 66 -5.45 -13.97 13.29
C PHE A 66 -6.07 -14.01 14.69
N ARG A 67 -7.17 -13.30 14.93
CA ARG A 67 -7.90 -13.40 16.20
C ARG A 67 -8.31 -14.85 16.49
N ASP A 68 -8.90 -15.52 15.51
CA ASP A 68 -9.40 -16.88 15.68
C ASP A 68 -8.25 -17.90 15.73
N GLY A 69 -7.15 -17.68 15.00
CA GLY A 69 -5.92 -18.45 15.10
C GLY A 69 -5.26 -18.32 16.47
N VAL A 70 -5.16 -17.10 17.01
CA VAL A 70 -4.53 -16.88 18.32
C VAL A 70 -5.35 -17.50 19.45
N ARG A 71 -6.68 -17.55 19.36
CA ARG A 71 -7.52 -18.29 20.33
C ARG A 71 -7.15 -19.77 20.43
N GLN A 72 -6.63 -20.37 19.37
CA GLN A 72 -6.15 -21.77 19.42
C GLN A 72 -4.91 -21.93 20.32
N LEU A 73 -4.22 -20.84 20.64
CA LEU A 73 -3.04 -20.81 21.48
C LEU A 73 -3.36 -20.52 22.96
N ASP A 74 -4.63 -20.27 23.31
CA ASP A 74 -5.02 -19.92 24.69
C ASP A 74 -4.57 -21.00 25.70
N GLY A 75 -4.69 -22.28 25.32
CA GLY A 75 -4.21 -23.40 26.15
C GLY A 75 -2.70 -23.45 26.34
N HIS A 76 -1.91 -22.88 25.42
CA HIS A 76 -0.46 -22.74 25.57
C HIS A 76 -0.10 -21.59 26.50
N PHE A 77 -0.73 -20.42 26.30
CA PHE A 77 -0.50 -19.24 27.13
C PHE A 77 -0.98 -19.41 28.57
N ALA A 78 -1.86 -20.37 28.85
CA ALA A 78 -2.31 -20.72 30.20
C ALA A 78 -1.32 -21.59 31.00
N LYS A 79 -0.26 -22.13 30.38
CA LYS A 79 0.71 -22.99 31.08
C LYS A 79 1.57 -22.17 32.05
N ALA A 80 1.82 -22.71 33.24
CA ALA A 80 2.49 -21.97 34.33
C ALA A 80 3.92 -21.50 33.96
N ASP A 81 4.69 -22.33 33.27
CA ASP A 81 6.03 -22.00 32.77
C ASP A 81 6.00 -20.86 31.74
N VAL A 82 5.02 -20.89 30.84
CA VAL A 82 4.80 -19.83 29.86
C VAL A 82 4.40 -18.54 30.57
N VAL A 83 3.40 -18.57 31.45
CA VAL A 83 2.92 -17.41 32.23
C VAL A 83 4.06 -16.72 32.97
N ASN A 84 4.95 -17.48 33.61
CA ASN A 84 6.11 -16.91 34.31
C ASN A 84 7.06 -16.16 33.35
N GLY A 85 7.21 -16.65 32.12
CA GLY A 85 7.98 -15.99 31.06
C GLY A 85 7.31 -14.75 30.45
N LEU A 86 6.01 -14.55 30.69
CA LEU A 86 5.28 -13.37 30.20
C LEU A 86 5.39 -12.15 31.13
N ILE A 87 5.93 -12.32 32.33
CA ILE A 87 6.06 -11.23 33.30
C ILE A 87 7.27 -10.37 32.95
N LEU A 88 7.04 -9.06 32.77
CA LEU A 88 8.13 -8.11 32.55
C LEU A 88 9.05 -8.05 33.78
N THR A 89 10.36 -7.97 33.52
CA THR A 89 11.32 -7.70 34.60
C THR A 89 11.10 -6.28 35.15
N LYS A 90 11.49 -6.04 36.41
CA LYS A 90 11.41 -4.70 37.02
C LYS A 90 12.17 -3.64 36.21
N GLU A 91 13.28 -4.04 35.60
CA GLU A 91 14.11 -3.17 34.77
C GLU A 91 13.44 -2.84 33.45
N ASP A 92 12.90 -3.85 32.75
CA ASP A 92 12.16 -3.63 31.50
C ASP A 92 10.93 -2.77 31.75
N ARG A 93 10.14 -3.06 32.79
CA ARG A 93 8.98 -2.23 33.14
C ARG A 93 9.37 -0.77 33.40
N ARG A 94 10.43 -0.53 34.16
CA ARG A 94 10.95 0.83 34.43
C ARG A 94 11.43 1.51 33.15
N PHE A 95 12.11 0.78 32.27
CA PHE A 95 12.54 1.29 30.97
C PHE A 95 11.34 1.68 30.11
N LEU A 96 10.31 0.84 30.02
CA LEU A 96 9.10 1.14 29.25
C LEU A 96 8.36 2.37 29.80
N GLN A 97 8.27 2.52 31.11
CA GLN A 97 7.71 3.72 31.74
C GLN A 97 8.53 4.99 31.46
N THR A 98 9.85 4.91 31.64
CA THR A 98 10.70 6.11 31.64
C THR A 98 11.15 6.49 30.22
N ASN A 99 11.54 5.50 29.42
CA ASN A 99 12.16 5.66 28.11
C ASN A 99 11.19 5.50 26.95
N VAL A 100 10.13 4.69 27.06
CA VAL A 100 9.06 4.65 26.04
C VAL A 100 7.92 5.61 26.41
N GLY A 101 7.73 5.86 27.72
CA GLY A 101 6.67 6.73 28.21
C GLY A 101 5.32 6.03 28.28
N LEU A 102 5.30 4.72 28.53
CA LEU A 102 4.05 3.96 28.67
C LEU A 102 3.33 4.30 29.98
N ASP A 103 2.01 4.53 29.88
CA ASP A 103 1.15 4.69 31.04
C ASP A 103 0.77 3.32 31.68
N ASN A 104 0.05 3.35 32.80
CA ASN A 104 -0.35 2.12 33.48
C ASN A 104 -1.31 1.25 32.67
N ALA A 105 -2.17 1.85 31.84
CA ALA A 105 -3.10 1.10 31.00
C ALA A 105 -2.36 0.40 29.85
N GLU A 106 -1.35 1.06 29.29
CA GLU A 106 -0.47 0.51 28.26
C GLU A 106 0.41 -0.61 28.78
N LEU A 107 0.94 -0.45 29.99
CA LEU A 107 1.67 -1.54 30.66
C LEU A 107 0.76 -2.74 30.90
N ALA A 108 -0.47 -2.52 31.39
CA ALA A 108 -1.43 -3.60 31.57
C ALA A 108 -1.81 -4.29 30.25
N GLU A 109 -1.82 -3.54 29.13
CA GLU A 109 -2.06 -4.10 27.80
C GLU A 109 -0.91 -5.02 27.34
N ILE A 110 0.34 -4.58 27.48
CA ILE A 110 1.50 -5.40 27.06
C ILE A 110 1.80 -6.56 28.03
N GLU A 111 1.44 -6.43 29.31
CA GLU A 111 1.58 -7.47 30.34
C GLU A 111 0.39 -8.45 30.37
N SER A 112 -0.61 -8.25 29.52
CA SER A 112 -1.73 -9.18 29.39
C SER A 112 -1.22 -10.60 29.09
N LEU A 113 -1.65 -11.56 29.92
CA LEU A 113 -1.35 -12.99 29.76
C LEU A 113 -2.16 -13.64 28.64
N SER A 114 -3.29 -13.05 28.27
CA SER A 114 -4.12 -13.49 27.15
C SER A 114 -3.92 -12.60 25.95
N ALA A 115 -4.19 -13.15 24.77
CA ALA A 115 -4.26 -12.39 23.54
C ALA A 115 -5.36 -11.32 23.59
N ARG A 116 -5.08 -10.21 22.92
CA ARG A 116 -5.97 -9.06 22.78
C ARG A 116 -6.44 -8.94 21.33
N SER A 117 -7.59 -8.29 21.12
CA SER A 117 -8.11 -8.06 19.77
C SER A 117 -7.11 -7.32 18.88
N ALA A 118 -6.39 -6.33 19.43
CA ALA A 118 -5.40 -5.57 18.69
C ALA A 118 -4.13 -6.36 18.33
N ASP A 119 -3.83 -7.46 19.05
CA ASP A 119 -2.74 -8.37 18.68
C ASP A 119 -2.99 -8.97 17.29
N ALA A 120 -4.24 -9.22 16.92
CA ALA A 120 -4.60 -9.79 15.62
C ALA A 120 -4.26 -8.84 14.45
N HIS A 121 -4.44 -7.53 14.63
CA HIS A 121 -4.03 -6.54 13.62
C HIS A 121 -2.50 -6.40 13.54
N TYR A 122 -1.81 -6.48 14.69
CA TYR A 122 -0.35 -6.47 14.69
C TYR A 122 0.24 -7.71 14.01
N LEU A 123 -0.36 -8.89 14.23
CA LEU A 123 0.03 -10.11 13.54
C LEU A 123 -0.26 -10.03 12.04
N ASP A 124 -1.40 -9.48 11.63
CA ASP A 124 -1.68 -9.23 10.22
C ASP A 124 -0.61 -8.35 9.56
N GLU A 125 -0.17 -7.28 10.22
CA GLU A 125 0.96 -6.46 9.77
C GLU A 125 2.26 -7.27 9.61
N CYS A 126 2.64 -8.04 10.63
CA CYS A 126 3.87 -8.82 10.59
C CYS A 126 3.84 -9.89 9.49
N PHE A 127 2.70 -10.56 9.29
CA PHE A 127 2.55 -11.57 8.24
C PHE A 127 2.56 -10.96 6.84
N LEU A 128 1.86 -9.83 6.63
CA LEU A 128 1.91 -9.06 5.39
C LEU A 128 3.35 -8.70 5.02
N LEU A 129 4.11 -8.13 5.95
CA LEU A 129 5.47 -7.69 5.71
C LEU A 129 6.45 -8.86 5.58
N ARG A 130 6.22 -9.98 6.27
CA ARG A 130 7.01 -11.21 6.09
C ARG A 130 6.82 -11.78 4.69
N ASP A 131 5.58 -11.83 4.22
CA ASP A 131 5.26 -12.35 2.89
C ASP A 131 5.91 -11.45 1.82
N ALA A 132 5.82 -10.13 1.98
CA ALA A 132 6.57 -9.18 1.15
C ALA A 132 8.09 -9.45 1.19
N ALA A 133 8.68 -9.60 2.38
CA ALA A 133 10.12 -9.86 2.54
C ALA A 133 10.57 -11.15 1.83
N ARG A 134 9.76 -12.21 1.88
CA ARG A 134 10.03 -13.49 1.20
C ARG A 134 10.00 -13.36 -0.32
N THR A 135 9.18 -12.46 -0.86
CA THR A 135 9.08 -12.26 -2.32
C THR A 135 10.30 -11.58 -2.92
N LEU A 136 11.10 -10.88 -2.09
CA LEU A 136 12.29 -10.16 -2.54
C LEU A 136 13.49 -11.07 -2.79
N GLU A 137 13.40 -12.39 -2.53
CA GLU A 137 14.45 -13.39 -2.83
C GLU A 137 15.87 -12.98 -2.37
N ASN A 138 15.97 -12.39 -1.19
CA ASN A 138 17.14 -11.60 -0.78
C ASN A 138 18.20 -12.37 0.02
N GLN A 139 18.08 -13.69 0.15
CA GLN A 139 18.89 -14.53 1.04
C GLN A 139 20.40 -14.54 0.72
N TYR A 140 20.79 -14.12 -0.48
CA TYR A 140 22.20 -14.07 -0.92
C TYR A 140 22.82 -12.67 -0.85
N LEU A 141 22.02 -11.66 -0.53
CA LEU A 141 22.46 -10.27 -0.46
C LEU A 141 23.06 -9.97 0.92
N THR A 142 24.03 -9.06 0.96
CA THR A 142 24.52 -8.49 2.21
C THR A 142 23.44 -7.62 2.88
N VAL A 143 23.54 -7.38 4.18
CA VAL A 143 22.58 -6.52 4.92
C VAL A 143 22.31 -5.16 4.23
N PRO A 144 23.33 -4.36 3.81
CA PRO A 144 23.05 -3.10 3.11
C PRO A 144 22.31 -3.29 1.79
N GLU A 145 22.58 -4.36 1.03
CA GLU A 145 21.89 -4.68 -0.22
C GLU A 145 20.44 -5.12 0.05
N GLN A 146 20.20 -5.97 1.07
CA GLN A 146 18.86 -6.34 1.50
C GLN A 146 18.05 -5.12 1.93
N ALA A 147 18.66 -4.24 2.74
CA ALA A 147 18.03 -3.01 3.20
C ALA A 147 17.72 -2.06 2.03
N HIS A 148 18.62 -1.92 1.07
CA HIS A 148 18.39 -1.10 -0.12
C HIS A 148 17.28 -1.67 -1.01
N LEU A 149 17.23 -2.98 -1.20
CA LEU A 149 16.16 -3.66 -1.94
C LEU A 149 14.80 -3.46 -1.25
N CYS A 150 14.72 -3.69 0.05
CA CYS A 150 13.51 -3.46 0.85
C CYS A 150 13.05 -2.00 0.78
N PHE A 151 14.00 -1.07 0.91
CA PHE A 151 13.72 0.35 0.83
C PHE A 151 13.13 0.71 -0.54
N ARG A 152 13.77 0.31 -1.65
CA ARG A 152 13.25 0.52 -3.01
C ARG A 152 11.85 -0.05 -3.17
N TRP A 153 11.61 -1.28 -2.69
CA TRP A 153 10.29 -1.91 -2.74
C TRP A 153 9.21 -1.08 -2.01
N VAL A 154 9.48 -0.62 -0.78
CA VAL A 154 8.53 0.23 -0.03
C VAL A 154 8.29 1.53 -0.78
N MET A 155 9.35 2.17 -1.29
CA MET A 155 9.22 3.46 -1.97
C MET A 155 8.42 3.37 -3.27
N ARG A 156 8.48 2.24 -3.99
CA ARG A 156 7.63 1.98 -5.17
C ARG A 156 6.17 1.71 -4.82
N ASN A 157 5.95 1.02 -3.70
CA ASN A 157 4.62 0.62 -3.26
C ASN A 157 3.89 1.69 -2.44
N MET A 158 4.61 2.70 -1.95
CA MET A 158 4.07 3.83 -1.20
C MET A 158 4.51 5.16 -1.81
N LEU A 159 3.56 5.83 -2.45
CA LEU A 159 3.78 7.17 -3.01
C LEU A 159 3.95 8.21 -1.89
N PRO A 160 4.93 9.13 -2.00
CA PRO A 160 5.13 10.19 -1.02
C PRO A 160 3.94 11.16 -0.98
N HIS A 161 3.23 11.19 0.14
CA HIS A 161 2.05 12.00 0.31
C HIS A 161 2.04 12.57 1.74
N GLU A 162 2.66 13.74 1.91
CA GLU A 162 2.85 14.40 3.21
C GLU A 162 1.55 15.00 3.79
N GLN A 163 0.42 14.81 3.10
CA GLN A 163 -0.85 15.49 3.34
C GLN A 163 -1.79 14.76 4.31
N GLN A 164 -1.30 13.82 5.12
CA GLN A 164 -2.20 13.03 5.96
C GLN A 164 -1.77 13.08 7.42
N ASP A 165 -2.49 13.88 8.23
CA ASP A 165 -2.46 13.85 9.70
C ASP A 165 -3.11 12.57 10.26
N SER A 166 -2.85 11.43 9.62
CA SER A 166 -3.59 10.21 9.88
C SER A 166 -2.90 9.28 10.87
N ASN A 167 -1.60 9.51 11.17
CA ASN A 167 -0.80 8.63 12.03
C ASN A 167 -1.11 7.14 11.69
N THR A 168 -1.15 6.83 10.39
CA THR A 168 -1.70 5.55 9.93
C THR A 168 -0.70 4.44 10.25
N PRO A 169 -1.13 3.32 10.87
CA PRO A 169 -0.22 2.23 11.18
C PRO A 169 0.40 1.64 9.90
N PRO A 170 1.62 1.05 9.98
CA PRO A 170 2.38 0.63 8.81
C PRO A 170 1.59 -0.25 7.81
N ALA A 171 0.90 -1.30 8.26
CA ALA A 171 0.11 -2.15 7.37
C ALA A 171 -0.97 -1.38 6.60
N PHE A 172 -1.71 -0.52 7.29
CA PHE A 172 -2.76 0.30 6.68
C PHE A 172 -2.17 1.28 5.67
N ALA A 173 -1.06 1.96 6.01
CA ALA A 173 -0.40 2.89 5.09
C ALA A 173 0.12 2.19 3.83
N LEU A 174 0.70 0.99 3.98
CA LEU A 174 1.14 0.16 2.86
C LEU A 174 -0.03 -0.27 1.96
N ARG A 175 -1.16 -0.71 2.55
CA ARG A 175 -2.37 -1.07 1.81
C ARG A 175 -2.98 0.09 1.04
N ARG A 176 -3.00 1.29 1.63
CA ARG A 176 -3.40 2.54 0.95
C ARG A 176 -2.48 2.88 -0.22
N GLY A 177 -1.18 2.59 -0.09
CA GLY A 177 -0.19 2.82 -1.13
C GLY A 177 0.25 4.28 -1.29
N THR A 178 -0.09 5.10 -0.32
CA THR A 178 0.42 6.47 -0.17
C THR A 178 0.69 6.74 1.31
N GLY A 179 1.66 7.60 1.59
CA GLY A 179 1.89 8.05 2.95
C GLY A 179 2.98 9.10 3.08
N SER A 180 3.02 9.73 4.24
CA SER A 180 4.05 10.70 4.64
C SER A 180 5.43 10.06 4.66
N ALA A 181 6.49 10.88 4.76
CA ALA A 181 7.84 10.37 4.96
C ALA A 181 7.94 9.49 6.22
N MET A 182 7.15 9.79 7.27
CA MET A 182 7.16 9.00 8.50
C MET A 182 6.49 7.64 8.26
N GLU A 183 5.30 7.60 7.68
CA GLU A 183 4.61 6.34 7.38
C GLU A 183 5.47 5.42 6.50
N ARG A 184 6.12 5.98 5.46
CA ARG A 184 7.07 5.25 4.60
C ARG A 184 8.27 4.72 5.39
N ALA A 185 8.82 5.51 6.31
CA ALA A 185 9.91 5.09 7.19
C ALA A 185 9.51 3.93 8.11
N LEU A 186 8.31 3.99 8.68
CA LEU A 186 7.82 2.96 9.59
C LEU A 186 7.53 1.64 8.89
N VAL A 187 6.95 1.70 7.68
CA VAL A 187 6.78 0.50 6.84
C VAL A 187 8.14 -0.11 6.48
N PHE A 188 9.14 0.71 6.16
CA PHE A 188 10.49 0.22 5.90
C PHE A 188 11.11 -0.44 7.15
N LEU A 189 11.05 0.19 8.32
CA LEU A 189 11.53 -0.40 9.58
C LEU A 189 10.82 -1.70 9.93
N ALA A 190 9.50 -1.76 9.72
CA ALA A 190 8.72 -2.97 9.98
C ALA A 190 9.07 -4.10 8.99
N LEU A 191 9.37 -3.78 7.73
CA LEU A 191 9.84 -4.74 6.73
C LEU A 191 11.25 -5.28 7.06
N LEU A 192 12.19 -4.40 7.43
CA LEU A 192 13.54 -4.80 7.85
C LEU A 192 13.51 -5.81 9.00
N ARG A 193 12.63 -5.60 9.99
CA ARG A 193 12.49 -6.51 11.13
C ARG A 193 12.11 -7.93 10.72
N GLN A 194 11.32 -8.10 9.66
CA GLN A 194 10.97 -9.44 9.13
C GLN A 194 12.15 -10.16 8.46
N LEU A 195 13.26 -9.45 8.23
CA LEU A 195 14.54 -9.99 7.78
C LEU A 195 15.57 -10.11 8.91
N ASP A 196 15.14 -9.96 10.16
CA ASP A 196 16.04 -9.88 11.33
C ASP A 196 17.06 -8.73 11.24
N ILE A 197 16.74 -7.68 10.46
CA ILE A 197 17.51 -6.44 10.38
C ILE A 197 16.82 -5.38 11.25
N GLU A 198 17.52 -4.88 12.26
CA GLU A 198 17.01 -3.76 13.06
C GLU A 198 17.30 -2.42 12.40
N GLY A 199 16.59 -1.39 12.84
CA GLY A 199 16.79 -0.03 12.34
C GLY A 199 16.29 1.04 13.30
N CYS A 200 16.60 2.29 12.98
CA CYS A 200 16.16 3.45 13.74
C CYS A 200 15.95 4.67 12.84
N LEU A 201 15.35 5.72 13.38
CA LEU A 201 15.32 7.03 12.74
C LEU A 201 16.57 7.82 13.13
N ILE A 202 17.17 8.52 12.18
CA ILE A 202 18.26 9.47 12.42
C ILE A 202 17.66 10.86 12.32
N VAL A 203 17.48 11.51 13.46
CA VAL A 203 16.70 12.75 13.60
C VAL A 203 17.65 13.93 13.69
N ALA A 204 17.40 14.94 12.87
CA ALA A 204 18.00 16.26 13.00
C ALA A 204 17.00 17.17 13.74
N PRO A 205 17.16 17.38 15.06
CA PRO A 205 16.23 18.18 15.84
C PRO A 205 16.15 19.60 15.29
N ASN A 206 14.93 20.04 14.98
CA ASN A 206 14.64 21.37 14.49
C ASN A 206 13.28 21.82 15.04
N GLY A 207 13.20 23.04 15.57
CA GLY A 207 12.09 23.51 16.40
C GLY A 207 10.69 23.20 15.87
N ASN A 208 10.41 23.47 14.58
CA ASN A 208 9.04 23.41 14.05
C ASN A 208 8.68 22.09 13.35
N ALA A 209 9.64 21.35 12.80
CA ALA A 209 9.41 20.03 12.19
C ALA A 209 10.74 19.25 12.12
N PRO A 210 10.81 18.02 12.66
CA PRO A 210 12.02 17.21 12.59
C PRO A 210 12.28 16.77 11.14
N GLN A 211 13.49 17.02 10.65
CA GLN A 211 14.02 16.34 9.48
C GLN A 211 14.62 15.02 9.95
N PHE A 212 14.37 13.92 9.24
CA PHE A 212 14.91 12.63 9.61
C PHE A 212 15.27 11.79 8.39
N LEU A 213 16.14 10.82 8.64
CA LEU A 213 16.47 9.69 7.78
C LEU A 213 16.11 8.39 8.49
N VAL A 214 16.16 7.27 7.78
CA VAL A 214 16.07 5.94 8.37
C VAL A 214 17.42 5.26 8.25
N ALA A 215 17.84 4.56 9.30
CA ALA A 215 19.05 3.76 9.31
C ALA A 215 18.73 2.26 9.43
N ALA A 216 19.38 1.45 8.60
CA ALA A 216 19.39 -0.02 8.73
C ALA A 216 20.69 -0.47 9.41
N LEU A 217 20.60 -1.36 10.39
CA LEU A 217 21.72 -1.85 11.18
C LEU A 217 22.30 -3.15 10.59
N ASP A 218 23.57 -3.09 10.18
CA ASP A 218 24.36 -4.28 9.86
C ASP A 218 25.14 -4.72 11.11
N ARG A 219 24.59 -5.72 11.81
CA ARG A 219 25.22 -6.35 12.97
C ARG A 219 26.39 -7.22 12.53
N LYS A 220 27.60 -6.81 12.91
CA LYS A 220 28.78 -7.68 12.81
C LYS A 220 29.05 -8.31 14.14
N THR A 221 29.33 -9.60 14.14
CA THR A 221 29.64 -10.36 15.35
C THR A 221 31.04 -10.96 15.25
N ARG A 222 31.70 -11.10 16.39
CA ARG A 222 33.00 -11.75 16.50
C ARG A 222 32.92 -12.91 17.50
N ALA A 223 33.68 -13.97 17.23
CA ALA A 223 33.87 -15.04 18.18
C ALA A 223 34.77 -14.54 19.33
N THR A 224 34.40 -14.82 20.57
CA THR A 224 35.16 -14.39 21.76
C THR A 224 36.28 -15.35 22.14
N GLY A 225 36.42 -16.48 21.44
CA GLY A 225 37.34 -17.57 21.80
C GLY A 225 36.79 -18.52 22.86
N LYS A 226 35.67 -18.19 23.52
CA LYS A 226 34.88 -19.15 24.31
C LYS A 226 33.95 -19.92 23.38
N LYS A 227 33.85 -21.23 23.60
CA LYS A 227 33.02 -22.13 22.80
C LYS A 227 31.58 -21.60 22.79
N ASP A 228 31.07 -21.32 21.59
CA ASP A 228 29.70 -20.89 21.30
C ASP A 228 29.29 -19.47 21.75
N GLU A 229 30.22 -18.62 22.21
CA GLU A 229 29.90 -17.23 22.56
C GLU A 229 30.21 -16.26 21.40
N ILE A 230 29.15 -15.79 20.76
CA ILE A 230 29.18 -14.78 19.69
C ILE A 230 28.79 -13.42 20.30
N VAL A 231 29.68 -12.44 20.20
CA VAL A 231 29.43 -11.08 20.73
C VAL A 231 29.41 -10.08 19.59
N LEU A 232 28.55 -9.07 19.71
CA LEU A 232 28.52 -7.92 18.81
C LEU A 232 29.91 -7.28 18.71
N ASP A 233 30.31 -6.90 17.51
CA ASP A 233 31.48 -6.09 17.24
C ASP A 233 31.02 -4.67 16.85
N PRO A 234 30.97 -3.71 17.79
CA PRO A 234 30.55 -2.35 17.50
C PRO A 234 31.51 -1.62 16.55
N ALA A 235 32.78 -2.02 16.52
CA ALA A 235 33.79 -1.43 15.63
C ALA A 235 33.59 -1.88 14.19
N ALA A 236 33.02 -3.07 13.96
CA ALA A 236 32.68 -3.58 12.63
C ALA A 236 31.22 -3.29 12.21
N SER A 237 30.30 -3.09 13.16
CA SER A 237 28.87 -2.83 12.88
C SER A 237 28.64 -1.43 12.28
N ARG A 238 27.65 -1.30 11.39
CA ARG A 238 27.39 -0.07 10.60
C ARG A 238 25.89 0.24 10.53
N LEU A 239 25.57 1.53 10.40
CA LEU A 239 24.20 2.04 10.19
C LEU A 239 24.12 2.69 8.81
N TYR A 240 23.34 2.12 7.90
CA TYR A 240 23.21 2.58 6.51
C TYR A 240 22.00 3.50 6.32
N LEU A 241 22.18 4.66 5.68
CA LEU A 241 21.19 5.74 5.67
C LEU A 241 20.30 5.76 4.42
N PHE A 242 19.01 6.00 4.64
CA PHE A 242 17.97 6.12 3.61
C PHE A 242 17.09 7.34 3.85
N ASP A 243 16.67 8.01 2.78
CA ASP A 243 15.76 9.16 2.84
C ASP A 243 14.34 8.77 2.40
N PRO A 244 13.42 8.51 3.35
CA PRO A 244 12.06 8.07 3.05
C PRO A 244 11.20 9.16 2.43
N ARG A 245 11.64 10.43 2.38
CA ARG A 245 10.91 11.49 1.69
C ARG A 245 11.27 11.52 0.22
N LEU A 246 12.57 11.52 -0.09
CA LEU A 246 13.07 11.42 -1.47
C LEU A 246 12.88 10.02 -2.06
N GLY A 247 12.66 9.00 -1.22
CA GLY A 247 12.59 7.62 -1.64
C GLY A 247 13.89 7.16 -2.29
N LEU A 248 15.03 7.58 -1.73
CA LEU A 248 16.37 7.24 -2.22
C LEU A 248 17.29 6.86 -1.05
N ALA A 249 18.17 5.87 -1.25
CA ALA A 249 19.30 5.63 -0.35
C ALA A 249 20.24 6.84 -0.35
N VAL A 250 20.84 7.19 0.80
CA VAL A 250 21.86 8.24 0.85
C VAL A 250 23.17 7.63 0.35
N LEU A 251 23.77 8.20 -0.69
CA LEU A 251 24.93 7.61 -1.36
C LEU A 251 26.24 8.19 -0.85
N GLY A 252 27.27 7.35 -0.82
CA GLY A 252 28.65 7.77 -0.57
C GLY A 252 29.25 8.59 -1.71
N LYS A 253 30.54 8.94 -1.56
CA LYS A 253 31.29 9.71 -2.57
C LYS A 253 31.49 8.95 -3.88
N ASP A 254 31.41 7.63 -3.84
CA ASP A 254 31.49 6.74 -5.00
C ASP A 254 30.23 6.77 -5.88
N GLY A 255 29.14 7.38 -5.39
CA GLY A 255 27.86 7.41 -6.07
C GLY A 255 27.13 6.05 -6.15
N LYS A 256 27.64 5.02 -5.46
CA LYS A 256 27.18 3.63 -5.60
C LYS A 256 26.84 3.00 -4.25
N SER A 257 27.72 3.11 -3.26
CA SER A 257 27.49 2.53 -1.95
C SER A 257 26.51 3.38 -1.13
N VAL A 258 25.71 2.71 -0.30
CA VAL A 258 24.87 3.38 0.69
C VAL A 258 25.79 3.92 1.79
N VAL A 259 25.70 5.21 2.07
CA VAL A 259 26.52 5.86 3.10
C VAL A 259 26.19 5.31 4.48
N THR A 260 27.21 5.16 5.29
CA THR A 260 27.06 4.86 6.71
C THR A 260 26.91 6.13 7.53
N LEU A 261 26.27 6.05 8.69
CA LEU A 261 26.14 7.16 9.62
C LEU A 261 27.50 7.74 10.02
N LYS A 262 28.52 6.88 10.22
CA LYS A 262 29.88 7.31 10.57
C LYS A 262 30.48 8.18 9.47
N GLU A 263 30.36 7.76 8.21
CA GLU A 263 30.83 8.56 7.06
C GLU A 263 30.07 9.88 6.93
N ALA A 264 28.76 9.88 7.14
CA ALA A 264 27.94 11.07 7.08
C ALA A 264 28.22 12.08 8.21
N ILE A 265 28.65 11.62 9.39
CA ILE A 265 29.11 12.48 10.49
C ILE A 265 30.46 13.11 10.15
N VAL A 266 31.38 12.33 9.57
CA VAL A 266 32.70 12.82 9.14
C VAL A 266 32.55 13.82 7.99
N ASP A 267 31.66 13.55 7.04
CA ASP A 267 31.38 14.41 5.90
C ASP A 267 29.89 14.76 5.80
N ALA A 268 29.50 15.79 6.55
CA ALA A 268 28.12 16.26 6.58
C ALA A 268 27.63 16.84 5.24
N THR A 269 28.50 17.05 4.25
CA THR A 269 28.06 17.51 2.91
C THR A 269 27.24 16.45 2.19
N LEU A 270 27.43 15.17 2.53
CA LEU A 270 26.64 14.04 2.04
C LEU A 270 25.16 14.14 2.45
N LEU A 271 24.84 14.88 3.52
CA LEU A 271 23.48 15.04 4.02
C LEU A 271 22.75 16.29 3.49
N LYS A 272 23.47 17.21 2.85
CA LYS A 272 22.88 18.44 2.27
C LYS A 272 21.77 18.17 1.25
N PRO A 273 21.91 17.20 0.31
CA PRO A 273 20.81 16.83 -0.59
C PRO A 273 19.53 16.41 0.13
N HIS A 274 19.67 15.93 1.37
CA HIS A 274 18.59 15.43 2.23
C HIS A 274 18.03 16.50 3.18
N ALA A 275 18.31 17.78 2.90
CA ALA A 275 17.87 18.93 3.71
C ALA A 275 18.39 18.93 5.16
N ILE A 276 19.51 18.26 5.42
CA ILE A 276 20.23 18.30 6.70
C ILE A 276 21.52 19.09 6.48
N THR A 277 21.62 20.27 7.10
CA THR A 277 22.82 21.12 7.01
C THR A 277 23.95 20.56 7.88
N PRO A 278 25.22 20.95 7.64
CA PRO A 278 26.34 20.54 8.50
C PRO A 278 26.14 20.87 9.98
N GLU A 279 25.50 22.00 10.30
CA GLU A 279 25.21 22.42 11.67
C GLU A 279 24.18 21.51 12.32
N ARG A 280 23.19 21.04 11.54
CA ARG A 280 22.19 20.07 11.99
C ARG A 280 22.78 18.67 12.11
N ALA A 281 23.70 18.29 11.24
CA ALA A 281 24.39 17.01 11.29
C ALA A 281 25.16 16.80 12.61
N LYS A 282 25.66 17.88 13.23
CA LYS A 282 26.34 17.85 14.53
C LYS A 282 25.39 17.56 15.71
N LYS A 283 24.08 17.68 15.50
CA LYS A 283 23.04 17.48 16.53
C LYS A 283 22.18 16.25 16.24
N LEU A 284 22.66 15.33 15.40
CA LEU A 284 21.90 14.14 15.09
C LEU A 284 21.67 13.28 16.33
N GLU A 285 20.49 12.69 16.39
CA GLU A 285 20.08 11.76 17.42
C GLU A 285 19.55 10.48 16.76
N ALA A 286 19.74 9.34 17.41
CA ALA A 286 19.17 8.06 16.98
C ALA A 286 17.87 7.78 17.75
N TRP A 287 16.78 7.51 17.05
CA TRP A 287 15.44 7.37 17.65
C TRP A 287 14.85 6.01 17.29
N ILE A 288 14.63 5.17 18.30
CA ILE A 288 13.97 3.87 18.14
C ILE A 288 12.48 4.09 17.97
N VAL A 289 11.88 3.38 17.01
CA VAL A 289 10.43 3.28 16.89
C VAL A 289 9.99 1.88 17.28
N CYS A 290 9.17 1.80 18.32
CA CYS A 290 8.65 0.55 18.84
C CYS A 290 7.12 0.55 18.84
N PRO A 291 6.46 -0.25 17.97
CA PRO A 291 5.01 -0.47 18.07
C PRO A 291 4.65 -1.03 19.45
N LEU A 292 3.57 -0.54 20.09
CA LEU A 292 3.19 -0.97 21.45
C LEU A 292 3.11 -2.50 21.58
N TYR A 293 2.49 -3.16 20.62
CA TYR A 293 2.28 -4.61 20.65
C TYR A 293 3.57 -5.42 20.45
N ALA A 294 4.58 -4.85 19.79
CA ALA A 294 5.89 -5.48 19.65
C ALA A 294 6.66 -5.60 20.99
N LEU A 295 6.24 -4.83 22.00
CA LEU A 295 6.85 -4.80 23.33
C LEU A 295 6.31 -5.90 24.27
N ALA A 296 5.23 -6.58 23.87
CA ALA A 296 4.57 -7.54 24.73
C ALA A 296 5.35 -8.86 24.81
N PRO A 297 5.66 -9.39 26.02
CA PRO A 297 6.36 -10.67 26.17
C PRO A 297 5.65 -11.84 25.48
N ARG A 298 4.32 -11.80 25.35
CA ARG A 298 3.55 -12.79 24.59
C ARG A 298 3.92 -12.85 23.10
N MET A 299 4.38 -11.74 22.51
CA MET A 299 4.88 -11.73 21.13
C MET A 299 6.24 -12.42 21.02
N LEU A 300 7.08 -12.35 22.05
CA LEU A 300 8.35 -13.10 22.10
C LEU A 300 8.08 -14.61 22.16
N GLU A 301 7.13 -15.01 23.02
CA GLU A 301 6.73 -16.41 23.13
C GLU A 301 6.12 -16.93 21.82
N MET A 302 5.23 -16.16 21.20
CA MET A 302 4.65 -16.49 19.90
C MET A 302 5.72 -16.58 18.80
N GLN A 303 6.68 -15.67 18.78
CA GLN A 303 7.81 -15.70 17.84
C GLN A 303 8.62 -16.99 17.99
N ARG A 304 8.92 -17.42 19.23
CA ARG A 304 9.63 -18.69 19.49
C ARG A 304 8.84 -19.89 18.98
N GLY A 305 7.56 -19.95 19.30
CA GLY A 305 6.67 -21.03 18.86
C GLY A 305 6.55 -21.14 17.34
N VAL A 306 6.30 -19.99 16.68
CA VAL A 306 6.19 -19.89 15.22
C VAL A 306 7.50 -20.28 14.52
N ARG A 307 8.65 -19.78 15.00
CA ARG A 307 9.98 -20.15 14.46
C ARG A 307 10.26 -21.64 14.63
N GLY A 308 9.93 -22.22 15.80
CA GLY A 308 10.06 -23.65 16.05
C GLY A 308 9.20 -24.53 15.13
N ALA A 309 8.10 -23.99 14.60
CA ALA A 309 7.26 -24.67 13.60
C ALA A 309 7.71 -24.45 12.13
N GLY A 310 8.82 -23.71 11.91
CA GLY A 310 9.33 -23.38 10.58
C GLY A 310 8.85 -22.03 10.02
N GLY A 311 8.15 -21.23 10.83
CA GLY A 311 7.73 -19.88 10.46
C GLY A 311 8.83 -18.84 10.73
N GLY A 312 9.55 -18.38 9.70
CA GLY A 312 10.43 -17.21 9.83
C GLY A 312 9.61 -15.93 9.99
N LEU A 313 9.35 -15.51 11.23
CA LEU A 313 8.57 -14.33 11.59
C LEU A 313 9.22 -13.62 12.79
N THR A 314 9.19 -12.29 12.80
CA THR A 314 9.72 -11.47 13.90
C THR A 314 8.60 -10.58 14.46
N LEU A 315 8.20 -10.84 15.70
CA LEU A 315 7.07 -10.22 16.38
C LEU A 315 7.48 -9.37 17.58
N TYR A 316 8.60 -9.70 18.22
CA TYR A 316 9.04 -9.02 19.44
C TYR A 316 10.17 -8.05 19.16
N LEU A 317 10.15 -6.93 19.86
CA LEU A 317 11.22 -5.93 19.86
C LEU A 317 11.65 -5.68 21.31
N ASN A 318 12.95 -5.83 21.59
CA ASN A 318 13.55 -5.40 22.85
C ASN A 318 14.13 -3.98 22.71
N PRO A 319 13.37 -2.92 23.06
CA PRO A 319 13.83 -1.55 22.85
C PRO A 319 15.00 -1.17 23.79
N ARG A 320 15.16 -1.86 24.93
CA ARG A 320 16.25 -1.58 25.88
C ARG A 320 17.58 -2.05 25.32
N GLU A 321 17.66 -3.29 24.86
CA GLU A 321 18.85 -3.84 24.22
C GLU A 321 19.19 -3.07 22.94
N LEU A 322 18.19 -2.79 22.10
CA LEU A 322 18.41 -2.03 20.87
C LEU A 322 18.92 -0.60 21.16
N LYS A 323 18.44 0.05 22.24
CA LYS A 323 18.96 1.36 22.66
C LYS A 323 20.44 1.28 22.99
N THR A 324 20.84 0.35 23.85
CA THR A 324 22.24 0.18 24.25
C THR A 324 23.12 -0.15 23.04
N GLU A 325 22.64 -1.00 22.14
CA GLU A 325 23.33 -1.35 20.90
C GLU A 325 23.54 -0.12 20.00
N LEU A 326 22.49 0.66 19.76
CA LEU A 326 22.57 1.85 18.91
C LEU A 326 23.44 2.95 19.52
N GLU A 327 23.40 3.18 20.83
CA GLU A 327 24.29 4.13 21.52
C GLU A 327 25.75 3.74 21.30
N THR A 328 26.05 2.45 21.45
CA THR A 328 27.41 1.92 21.30
C THR A 328 27.91 2.04 19.86
N ILE A 329 27.06 1.73 18.87
CA ILE A 329 27.46 1.70 17.45
C ILE A 329 27.53 3.11 16.84
N SER A 330 26.55 3.95 17.15
CA SER A 330 26.39 5.28 16.55
C SER A 330 27.22 6.36 17.26
N GLY A 331 27.43 6.23 18.57
CA GLY A 331 27.97 7.31 19.41
C GLY A 331 27.03 8.52 19.52
N LEU A 332 25.78 8.41 19.05
CA LEU A 332 24.78 9.47 19.13
C LEU A 332 23.92 9.33 20.41
N PRO A 333 23.36 10.44 20.92
CA PRO A 333 22.25 10.36 21.86
C PRO A 333 21.15 9.49 21.27
N THR A 334 20.77 8.43 21.98
CA THR A 334 19.74 7.51 21.50
C THR A 334 18.52 7.58 22.40
N GLY A 335 17.38 7.85 21.78
CA GLY A 335 16.07 7.89 22.43
C GLY A 335 15.13 6.82 21.88
N VAL A 336 13.97 6.71 22.51
CA VAL A 336 12.78 6.13 21.87
C VAL A 336 11.93 7.29 21.39
N TRP A 337 11.25 7.13 20.27
CA TRP A 337 10.39 8.17 19.74
C TRP A 337 9.20 8.45 20.66
N LYS A 338 9.37 9.47 21.50
CA LYS A 338 8.38 9.88 22.49
C LYS A 338 7.45 10.98 22.04
N THR A 339 7.77 11.71 20.96
CA THR A 339 7.30 13.09 20.77
C THR A 339 5.80 13.23 21.05
N SER A 340 5.53 13.69 22.27
CA SER A 340 4.40 14.52 22.63
C SER A 340 4.82 15.95 22.31
N VAL A 341 5.22 16.20 21.06
CA VAL A 341 5.08 17.58 20.60
C VAL A 341 3.57 17.71 20.54
N SER A 342 3.00 18.29 21.59
CA SER A 342 1.73 18.96 21.43
C SER A 342 2.01 20.01 20.37
N PHE A 343 1.83 19.65 19.10
CA PHE A 343 1.52 20.66 18.13
C PHE A 343 0.39 21.43 18.79
N PRO A 344 0.49 22.77 18.91
CA PRO A 344 -0.65 23.56 19.29
C PRO A 344 -1.66 23.43 18.15
N THR A 345 -2.34 22.28 18.06
CA THR A 345 -3.63 22.18 17.44
C THR A 345 -4.47 23.14 18.25
N ARG A 346 -5.04 24.12 17.55
CA ARG A 346 -5.61 25.33 18.12
C ARG A 346 -6.79 25.08 19.08
N ASP A 347 -7.20 23.81 19.27
CA ASP A 347 -8.31 23.40 20.11
C ASP A 347 -8.04 22.10 20.89
N SER A 348 -8.32 22.16 22.19
CA SER A 348 -8.12 21.15 23.22
C SER A 348 -9.17 20.02 23.24
N GLN A 349 -10.11 20.00 22.29
CA GLN A 349 -11.29 19.12 22.35
C GLN A 349 -11.22 17.88 21.45
N PHE A 350 -10.42 17.88 20.37
CA PHE A 350 -10.06 16.61 19.71
C PHE A 350 -8.78 16.12 20.36
N HIS A 351 -8.89 14.96 21.00
CA HIS A 351 -7.89 14.34 21.88
C HIS A 351 -6.45 14.60 21.45
N ARG A 352 -5.59 14.83 22.45
CA ARG A 352 -4.13 14.78 22.38
C ARG A 352 -3.70 13.45 21.76
N ALA A 353 -3.84 13.31 20.44
CA ALA A 353 -3.31 12.19 19.70
C ALA A 353 -1.80 12.32 19.84
N THR A 354 -1.24 11.56 20.77
CA THR A 354 0.19 11.41 20.90
C THR A 354 0.72 11.05 19.52
N THR A 355 1.52 11.92 18.91
CA THR A 355 2.16 11.70 17.60
C THR A 355 3.25 10.62 17.64
N CYS A 356 3.17 9.73 18.63
CA CYS A 356 4.12 8.69 18.93
C CYS A 356 3.72 7.42 18.16
N PRO A 357 4.53 6.95 17.20
CA PRO A 357 4.27 5.72 16.45
C PRO A 357 4.01 4.48 17.28
N THR A 358 4.49 4.45 18.54
CA THR A 358 4.18 3.38 19.49
C THR A 358 2.68 3.16 19.65
N ARG A 359 1.88 4.24 19.62
CA ARG A 359 0.43 4.20 19.89
C ARG A 359 -0.42 4.18 18.64
N TRP A 360 0.15 4.38 17.45
CA TRP A 360 -0.62 4.58 16.22
C TRP A 360 -1.66 3.48 15.97
N LEU A 361 -1.31 2.21 16.12
CA LEU A 361 -2.30 1.13 15.95
C LEU A 361 -3.42 1.19 17.00
N ARG A 362 -3.07 1.42 18.27
CA ARG A 362 -4.06 1.55 19.35
C ARG A 362 -4.97 2.77 19.15
N ASP A 363 -4.43 3.90 18.72
CA ASP A 363 -5.17 5.14 18.48
C ASP A 363 -6.02 5.10 17.19
N PHE A 364 -5.67 4.20 16.26
CA PHE A 364 -6.33 4.06 14.98
C PHE A 364 -7.52 3.08 15.04
N LEU A 365 -7.40 2.01 15.83
CA LEU A 365 -8.43 0.98 15.92
C LEU A 365 -9.63 1.42 16.77
N PRO A 366 -10.86 0.97 16.43
CA PRO A 366 -12.03 1.18 17.27
C PRO A 366 -11.94 0.39 18.58
N LYS A 367 -12.67 0.83 19.62
CA LYS A 367 -12.71 0.15 20.93
C LYS A 367 -13.11 -1.33 20.84
N ALA A 368 -14.00 -1.70 19.93
CA ALA A 368 -14.42 -3.09 19.70
C ALA A 368 -13.29 -4.00 19.19
N GLU A 369 -12.25 -3.41 18.59
CA GLU A 369 -11.07 -4.09 18.04
C GLU A 369 -9.83 -3.92 18.95
N GLY A 370 -10.02 -3.39 20.17
CA GLY A 370 -8.95 -3.21 21.16
C GLY A 370 -8.21 -1.87 21.06
N GLY A 371 -8.70 -0.92 20.26
CA GLY A 371 -8.13 0.42 20.18
C GLY A 371 -8.83 1.45 21.06
N LEU A 372 -8.56 2.73 20.78
CA LEU A 372 -9.10 3.89 21.50
C LEU A 372 -10.03 4.75 20.65
N ASP A 373 -10.14 4.50 19.35
CA ASP A 373 -10.92 5.35 18.45
C ASP A 373 -12.42 5.28 18.77
N ASP A 374 -12.93 6.38 19.31
CA ASP A 374 -14.35 6.61 19.55
C ASP A 374 -14.98 7.59 18.54
N GLY A 375 -14.25 8.01 17.51
CA GLY A 375 -14.76 8.84 16.43
C GLY A 375 -15.99 8.25 15.72
N ALA A 376 -16.75 9.11 15.04
CA ALA A 376 -17.87 8.73 14.20
C ALA A 376 -17.81 9.55 12.90
N PRO A 377 -17.45 8.95 11.75
CA PRO A 377 -17.09 7.54 11.53
C PRO A 377 -15.75 7.14 12.19
N LYS A 378 -15.51 5.83 12.34
CA LYS A 378 -14.21 5.31 12.81
C LYS A 378 -13.13 5.54 11.78
N ARG A 379 -11.89 5.74 12.21
CA ARG A 379 -10.72 5.90 11.33
C ARG A 379 -10.52 4.68 10.43
N THR A 380 -10.74 3.48 10.94
CA THR A 380 -10.71 2.24 10.14
C THR A 380 -11.80 2.21 9.07
N GLU A 381 -13.03 2.65 9.39
CA GLU A 381 -14.13 2.73 8.42
C GLU A 381 -13.84 3.77 7.33
N VAL A 382 -13.33 4.95 7.71
CA VAL A 382 -12.89 5.99 6.76
C VAL A 382 -11.77 5.46 5.88
N PHE A 383 -10.80 4.76 6.48
CA PHE A 383 -9.70 4.15 5.74
C PHE A 383 -10.23 3.18 4.69
N GLU A 384 -11.07 2.21 5.08
CA GLU A 384 -11.62 1.23 4.14
C GLU A 384 -12.43 1.92 3.04
N PHE A 385 -13.26 2.90 3.39
CA PHE A 385 -14.03 3.67 2.41
C PHE A 385 -13.14 4.38 1.38
N LEU A 386 -12.03 4.99 1.81
CA LEU A 386 -11.10 5.73 0.93
C LEU A 386 -10.27 4.83 0.01
N ARG A 387 -10.32 3.50 0.16
CA ARG A 387 -9.63 2.56 -0.75
C ARG A 387 -10.36 2.39 -2.08
N TYR A 388 -11.64 2.75 -2.12
CA TYR A 388 -12.49 2.62 -3.29
C TYR A 388 -12.60 3.97 -4.01
N PRO A 389 -12.47 4.02 -5.35
CA PRO A 389 -12.84 5.20 -6.12
C PRO A 389 -14.38 5.27 -6.26
N PHE A 390 -15.09 5.24 -5.12
CA PHE A 390 -16.53 5.06 -5.06
C PHE A 390 -17.28 6.30 -5.54
N GLU A 391 -16.77 7.49 -5.20
CA GLU A 391 -17.34 8.77 -5.59
C GLU A 391 -17.36 8.96 -7.11
N ASP A 392 -16.35 8.47 -7.84
CA ASP A 392 -16.36 8.53 -9.31
C ASP A 392 -17.51 7.73 -9.88
N ALA A 393 -17.71 6.52 -9.36
CA ALA A 393 -18.79 5.66 -9.80
C ALA A 393 -20.14 6.31 -9.54
N MET A 394 -20.33 6.93 -8.36
CA MET A 394 -21.56 7.64 -8.03
C MET A 394 -21.81 8.85 -8.92
N VAL A 395 -20.76 9.63 -9.23
CA VAL A 395 -20.85 10.79 -10.13
C VAL A 395 -21.16 10.33 -11.56
N ASN A 396 -20.55 9.24 -12.01
CA ASN A 396 -20.87 8.65 -13.30
C ASN A 396 -22.31 8.11 -13.34
N TYR A 397 -22.80 7.44 -12.31
CA TYR A 397 -24.21 7.04 -12.24
C TYR A 397 -25.17 8.23 -12.28
N ALA A 398 -24.84 9.33 -11.59
CA ALA A 398 -25.65 10.55 -11.66
C ALA A 398 -25.75 11.11 -13.10
N ARG A 399 -24.68 11.01 -13.91
CA ARG A 399 -24.68 11.46 -15.32
C ARG A 399 -25.63 10.69 -16.23
N ILE A 400 -26.00 9.47 -15.85
CA ILE A 400 -27.00 8.65 -16.56
C ILE A 400 -28.32 8.59 -15.81
N ALA A 401 -28.57 9.56 -14.92
CA ALA A 401 -29.81 9.70 -14.15
C ALA A 401 -30.10 8.48 -13.24
N LEU A 402 -29.05 7.88 -12.66
CA LEU A 402 -29.17 6.82 -11.67
C LEU A 402 -28.77 7.36 -10.29
N THR A 403 -29.68 8.12 -9.69
CA THR A 403 -29.52 8.74 -8.36
C THR A 403 -30.51 8.12 -7.36
N SER A 404 -30.29 8.39 -6.06
CA SER A 404 -31.22 7.99 -4.99
C SER A 404 -32.61 8.63 -5.11
N GLU A 405 -32.75 9.71 -5.88
CA GLU A 405 -34.03 10.38 -6.14
C GLU A 405 -34.83 9.67 -7.25
N ILE A 406 -34.12 9.00 -8.16
CA ILE A 406 -34.72 8.38 -9.35
C ILE A 406 -35.02 6.90 -9.12
N LEU A 407 -34.11 6.20 -8.43
CA LEU A 407 -34.21 4.78 -8.15
C LEU A 407 -34.82 4.54 -6.76
N PRO A 408 -35.57 3.43 -6.57
CA PRO A 408 -35.92 2.97 -5.23
C PRO A 408 -34.68 2.82 -4.35
N GLU A 409 -34.78 3.17 -3.08
CA GLU A 409 -33.65 3.14 -2.14
C GLU A 409 -32.94 1.79 -2.12
N SER A 410 -33.69 0.68 -2.01
CA SER A 410 -33.12 -0.68 -2.00
C SER A 410 -32.34 -1.02 -3.28
N VAL A 411 -32.75 -0.47 -4.42
CA VAL A 411 -32.12 -0.68 -5.73
C VAL A 411 -30.85 0.15 -5.81
N TYR A 412 -30.90 1.40 -5.37
CA TYR A 412 -29.73 2.26 -5.33
C TYR A 412 -28.66 1.70 -4.39
N LEU A 413 -29.05 1.23 -3.20
CA LEU A 413 -28.15 0.54 -2.26
C LEU A 413 -27.58 -0.76 -2.85
N SER A 414 -28.36 -1.52 -3.63
CA SER A 414 -27.87 -2.72 -4.31
C SER A 414 -26.84 -2.38 -5.39
N LEU A 415 -27.06 -1.32 -6.17
CA LEU A 415 -26.10 -0.81 -7.14
C LEU A 415 -24.79 -0.41 -6.44
N GLN A 416 -24.89 0.37 -5.36
CA GLN A 416 -23.74 0.75 -4.53
C GLN A 416 -22.98 -0.46 -4.00
N TYR A 417 -23.69 -1.47 -3.49
CA TYR A 417 -23.09 -2.70 -2.99
C TYR A 417 -22.33 -3.44 -4.09
N ILE A 418 -22.93 -3.66 -5.27
CA ILE A 418 -22.28 -4.33 -6.41
C ILE A 418 -21.04 -3.56 -6.85
N THR A 419 -21.12 -2.23 -6.95
CA THR A 419 -19.98 -1.38 -7.30
C THR A 419 -18.84 -1.53 -6.28
N ARG A 420 -19.16 -1.53 -4.98
CA ARG A 420 -18.19 -1.73 -3.91
C ARG A 420 -17.55 -3.11 -3.98
N GLU A 421 -18.34 -4.17 -4.16
CA GLU A 421 -17.84 -5.55 -4.29
C GLU A 421 -16.88 -5.71 -5.47
N LEU A 422 -17.19 -5.08 -6.61
CA LEU A 422 -16.30 -5.11 -7.76
C LEU A 422 -15.02 -4.32 -7.51
N PHE A 423 -15.08 -3.14 -6.90
CA PHE A 423 -13.85 -2.45 -6.49
C PHE A 423 -13.04 -3.25 -5.47
N GLN A 424 -13.70 -3.90 -4.51
CA GLN A 424 -13.03 -4.79 -3.56
C GLN A 424 -12.27 -5.89 -4.30
N LYS A 425 -12.93 -6.62 -5.21
CA LYS A 425 -12.33 -7.76 -5.94
C LYS A 425 -11.27 -7.37 -6.97
N TYR A 426 -11.39 -6.20 -7.58
CA TYR A 426 -10.60 -5.83 -8.76
C TYR A 426 -9.70 -4.60 -8.63
N ALA A 427 -9.86 -3.78 -7.58
CA ALA A 427 -8.96 -2.68 -7.27
C ALA A 427 -8.21 -2.94 -5.95
N VAL A 428 -8.92 -3.37 -4.90
CA VAL A 428 -8.36 -3.55 -3.56
C VAL A 428 -7.62 -4.88 -3.41
N GLN A 429 -8.30 -6.00 -3.60
CA GLN A 429 -7.70 -7.30 -3.34
C GLN A 429 -6.54 -7.67 -4.27
N PRO A 430 -6.47 -7.26 -5.57
CA PRO A 430 -5.27 -7.50 -6.37
C PRO A 430 -4.03 -6.84 -5.78
N ARG A 431 -4.20 -5.70 -5.10
CA ARG A 431 -3.13 -5.06 -4.35
C ARG A 431 -2.75 -5.87 -3.11
N GLU A 432 -3.71 -6.40 -2.35
CA GLU A 432 -3.40 -7.29 -1.23
C GLU A 432 -2.61 -8.53 -1.70
N LEU A 433 -3.10 -9.18 -2.76
CA LEU A 433 -2.42 -10.34 -3.35
C LEU A 433 -0.99 -9.98 -3.80
N PHE A 434 -0.79 -8.81 -4.41
CA PHE A 434 0.53 -8.32 -4.78
C PHE A 434 1.44 -8.18 -3.55
N LEU A 435 0.97 -7.54 -2.49
CA LEU A 435 1.76 -7.30 -1.27
C LEU A 435 2.10 -8.60 -0.52
N HIS A 436 1.22 -9.61 -0.60
CA HIS A 436 1.47 -10.96 -0.07
C HIS A 436 2.26 -11.88 -1.03
N GLY A 437 2.70 -11.38 -2.20
CA GLY A 437 3.44 -12.21 -3.17
C GLY A 437 2.60 -13.23 -3.93
N GLN A 438 1.28 -13.16 -3.84
CA GLN A 438 0.34 -14.07 -4.50
C GLN A 438 0.08 -13.63 -5.96
N TYR A 439 1.14 -13.66 -6.76
CA TYR A 439 1.10 -13.17 -8.14
C TYR A 439 0.18 -13.97 -9.06
N ASP A 440 0.04 -15.29 -8.86
CA ASP A 440 -0.80 -16.13 -9.73
C ASP A 440 -2.31 -15.87 -9.53
N PRO A 441 -2.87 -15.89 -8.30
CA PRO A 441 -4.23 -15.42 -8.07
C PRO A 441 -4.48 -14.00 -8.58
N MET A 442 -3.49 -13.10 -8.41
CA MET A 442 -3.59 -11.73 -8.89
C MET A 442 -3.70 -11.67 -10.42
N LYS A 443 -2.84 -12.39 -11.15
CA LYS A 443 -2.85 -12.45 -12.63
C LYS A 443 -4.19 -12.96 -13.15
N ARG A 444 -4.73 -14.04 -12.55
CA ARG A 444 -6.06 -14.57 -12.91
C ARG A 444 -7.16 -13.51 -12.77
N ARG A 445 -7.13 -12.70 -11.71
CA ARG A 445 -8.09 -11.60 -11.52
C ARG A 445 -7.91 -10.48 -12.54
N GLN A 446 -6.67 -10.13 -12.87
CA GLN A 446 -6.38 -9.14 -13.91
C GLN A 446 -6.83 -9.61 -15.30
N GLU A 447 -6.74 -10.90 -15.61
CA GLU A 447 -7.25 -11.48 -16.85
C GLU A 447 -8.77 -11.36 -16.95
N ARG A 448 -9.50 -11.66 -15.86
CA ARG A 448 -10.95 -11.43 -15.80
C ARG A 448 -11.29 -9.96 -15.99
N LEU A 449 -10.59 -9.09 -15.27
CA LEU A 449 -10.81 -7.65 -15.38
C LEU A 449 -10.51 -7.12 -16.79
N GLN A 450 -9.50 -7.68 -17.45
CA GLN A 450 -9.17 -7.32 -18.83
C GLN A 450 -10.30 -7.67 -19.81
N ILE A 451 -11.01 -8.78 -19.61
CA ILE A 451 -12.20 -9.13 -20.42
C ILE A 451 -13.29 -8.09 -20.25
N PHE A 452 -13.53 -7.63 -19.01
CA PHE A 452 -14.48 -6.56 -18.74
C PHE A 452 -14.04 -5.24 -19.39
N VAL A 453 -12.82 -4.79 -19.11
CA VAL A 453 -12.31 -3.49 -19.54
C VAL A 453 -12.17 -3.37 -21.06
N LYS A 454 -11.79 -4.44 -21.75
CA LYS A 454 -11.60 -4.46 -23.21
C LYS A 454 -12.85 -4.84 -24.01
N SER A 455 -14.00 -5.01 -23.36
CA SER A 455 -15.23 -5.37 -24.05
C SER A 455 -15.69 -4.23 -24.96
N GLU A 456 -15.72 -4.46 -26.28
CA GLU A 456 -16.24 -3.49 -27.27
C GLU A 456 -17.69 -3.07 -26.93
N ALA A 457 -18.51 -3.99 -26.42
CA ALA A 457 -19.88 -3.71 -25.99
C ALA A 457 -19.99 -2.74 -24.81
N LEU A 458 -18.88 -2.42 -24.13
CA LEU A 458 -18.81 -1.47 -23.01
C LEU A 458 -18.07 -0.18 -23.40
N ALA A 459 -17.47 -0.13 -24.58
CA ALA A 459 -16.82 1.07 -25.09
C ALA A 459 -17.88 2.06 -25.61
N GLY A 460 -17.69 3.34 -25.35
CA GLY A 460 -18.55 4.40 -25.91
C GLY A 460 -19.99 4.44 -25.40
N LEU A 461 -20.30 3.78 -24.28
CA LEU A 461 -21.68 3.72 -23.72
C LEU A 461 -22.35 5.09 -23.56
N THR A 462 -21.58 6.15 -23.26
CA THR A 462 -22.10 7.52 -23.18
C THR A 462 -22.82 7.97 -24.45
N GLN A 463 -22.35 7.52 -25.62
CA GLN A 463 -22.89 7.90 -26.93
C GLN A 463 -23.75 6.81 -27.57
N ASP A 464 -23.95 5.66 -26.90
CA ASP A 464 -24.71 4.54 -27.44
C ASP A 464 -26.24 4.75 -27.23
N PRO A 465 -27.02 5.04 -28.30
CA PRO A 465 -28.46 5.23 -28.18
C PRO A 465 -29.20 3.95 -27.75
N ILE A 466 -28.66 2.77 -28.07
CA ILE A 466 -29.26 1.49 -27.69
C ILE A 466 -29.15 1.33 -26.17
N PHE A 467 -27.97 1.57 -25.59
CA PHE A 467 -27.79 1.57 -24.14
C PHE A 467 -28.72 2.55 -23.43
N HIS A 468 -28.87 3.79 -23.93
CA HIS A 468 -29.80 4.76 -23.32
C HIS A 468 -31.25 4.25 -23.30
N LYS A 469 -31.71 3.64 -24.40
CA LYS A 469 -33.05 3.02 -24.48
C LYS A 469 -33.19 1.85 -23.52
N GLU A 470 -32.22 0.94 -23.49
CA GLU A 470 -32.20 -0.22 -22.58
C GLU A 470 -32.22 0.24 -21.11
N ARG A 471 -31.41 1.23 -20.74
CA ARG A 471 -31.36 1.81 -19.39
C ARG A 471 -32.69 2.42 -18.99
N ILE A 472 -33.33 3.22 -19.85
CA ILE A 472 -34.64 3.81 -19.54
C ILE A 472 -35.70 2.73 -19.31
N ALA A 473 -35.72 1.70 -20.16
CA ALA A 473 -36.62 0.56 -19.98
C ALA A 473 -36.35 -0.20 -18.67
N TRP A 474 -35.08 -0.37 -18.31
CA TRP A 474 -34.67 -0.98 -17.05
C TRP A 474 -35.13 -0.16 -15.83
N VAL A 475 -34.91 1.17 -15.83
CA VAL A 475 -35.37 2.07 -14.76
C VAL A 475 -36.88 2.00 -14.61
N GLN A 476 -37.62 1.99 -15.72
CA GLN A 476 -39.08 1.89 -15.66
C GLN A 476 -39.54 0.53 -15.13
N LYS A 477 -38.90 -0.58 -15.53
CA LYS A 477 -39.16 -1.92 -14.98
C LYS A 477 -38.97 -1.93 -13.48
N VAL A 478 -37.85 -1.38 -12.99
CA VAL A 478 -37.54 -1.28 -11.56
C VAL A 478 -38.59 -0.44 -10.81
N ARG A 479 -38.96 0.72 -11.35
CA ARG A 479 -39.98 1.60 -10.74
C ARG A 479 -41.34 0.91 -10.67
N ASN A 480 -41.77 0.26 -11.74
CA ASN A 480 -43.01 -0.48 -11.77
C ASN A 480 -43.02 -1.63 -10.76
N LEU A 481 -41.88 -2.31 -10.56
CA LEU A 481 -41.76 -3.35 -9.54
C LEU A 481 -41.79 -2.75 -8.12
N ASN A 482 -41.22 -1.57 -7.90
CA ASN A 482 -41.25 -0.94 -6.57
C ASN A 482 -42.60 -0.31 -6.22
N ALA A 483 -43.31 0.27 -7.19
CA ALA A 483 -44.61 0.91 -6.97
C ALA A 483 -45.71 -0.08 -6.56
N ASN A 484 -45.55 -1.35 -6.93
CA ASN A 484 -46.54 -2.41 -6.72
C ASN A 484 -46.20 -3.30 -5.52
N ILE A 485 -45.48 -2.83 -4.50
CA ILE A 485 -45.21 -3.62 -3.29
C ILE A 485 -46.52 -3.77 -2.51
N PRO A 486 -47.11 -4.98 -2.44
CA PRO A 486 -48.40 -5.19 -1.81
C PRO A 486 -48.27 -5.24 -0.28
N ALA A 487 -49.38 -5.00 0.43
CA ALA A 487 -49.41 -5.10 1.89
C ALA A 487 -49.20 -6.55 2.40
N ASN A 488 -49.50 -7.55 1.57
CA ASN A 488 -49.40 -8.96 1.96
C ASN A 488 -47.92 -9.43 2.02
N PRO A 489 -47.43 -9.94 3.18
CA PRO A 489 -46.04 -10.38 3.34
C PRO A 489 -45.56 -11.41 2.30
N GLY A 490 -46.41 -12.35 1.90
CA GLY A 490 -46.04 -13.37 0.90
C GLY A 490 -45.83 -12.80 -0.49
N GLN A 491 -46.62 -11.79 -0.86
CA GLN A 491 -46.44 -11.08 -2.12
C GLN A 491 -45.27 -10.08 -2.05
N GLN A 492 -44.98 -9.48 -0.88
CA GLN A 492 -43.75 -8.71 -0.66
C GLN A 492 -42.49 -9.56 -0.87
N ALA A 493 -42.48 -10.80 -0.37
CA ALA A 493 -41.37 -11.72 -0.58
C ALA A 493 -41.16 -12.02 -2.07
N LYS A 494 -42.23 -12.29 -2.83
CA LYS A 494 -42.16 -12.46 -4.30
C LYS A 494 -41.65 -11.21 -5.00
N GLN A 495 -42.08 -10.02 -4.57
CA GLN A 495 -41.62 -8.77 -5.16
C GLN A 495 -40.14 -8.50 -4.87
N ARG A 496 -39.68 -8.79 -3.65
CA ARG A 496 -38.26 -8.75 -3.29
C ARG A 496 -37.45 -9.74 -4.12
N GLN A 497 -37.96 -10.96 -4.33
CA GLN A 497 -37.32 -11.96 -5.19
C GLN A 497 -37.27 -11.50 -6.65
N ALA A 498 -38.34 -10.88 -7.17
CA ALA A 498 -38.35 -10.30 -8.52
C ALA A 498 -37.36 -9.14 -8.65
N MET A 499 -37.25 -8.30 -7.61
CA MET A 499 -36.25 -7.24 -7.55
C MET A 499 -34.84 -7.80 -7.51
N GLN A 500 -34.60 -8.87 -6.75
CA GLN A 500 -33.32 -9.59 -6.73
C GLN A 500 -33.01 -10.24 -8.09
N ALA A 501 -34.01 -10.79 -8.78
CA ALA A 501 -33.85 -11.43 -10.09
C ALA A 501 -33.32 -10.47 -11.15
N ILE A 502 -33.69 -9.18 -11.11
CA ILE A 502 -33.17 -8.16 -12.04
C ILE A 502 -31.63 -8.10 -12.01
N TRP A 503 -31.01 -8.33 -10.85
CA TRP A 503 -29.57 -8.33 -10.69
C TRP A 503 -28.97 -9.71 -10.99
N MET A 504 -29.64 -10.75 -10.51
CA MET A 504 -29.16 -12.12 -10.65
C MET A 504 -29.20 -12.61 -12.09
N GLU A 505 -30.06 -12.11 -12.97
CA GLU A 505 -30.12 -12.53 -14.38
C GLU A 505 -28.81 -12.22 -15.16
N ASP A 506 -27.96 -11.32 -14.65
CA ASP A 506 -26.71 -10.96 -15.31
C ASP A 506 -25.60 -11.99 -15.03
N ALA A 507 -25.49 -12.99 -15.90
CA ALA A 507 -24.47 -14.03 -15.83
C ALA A 507 -23.03 -13.47 -15.85
N PHE A 508 -22.79 -12.39 -16.59
CA PHE A 508 -21.47 -11.76 -16.68
C PHE A 508 -21.07 -11.12 -15.35
N LEU A 509 -21.97 -10.32 -14.74
CA LEU A 509 -21.71 -9.72 -13.43
C LEU A 509 -21.57 -10.77 -12.33
N ARG A 510 -22.39 -11.82 -12.36
CA ARG A 510 -22.25 -12.94 -11.42
C ARG A 510 -20.86 -13.57 -11.53
N TRP A 511 -20.39 -13.85 -12.74
CA TRP A 511 -19.05 -14.38 -12.98
C TRP A 511 -17.92 -13.45 -12.50
N MET A 512 -18.11 -12.13 -12.60
CA MET A 512 -17.17 -11.15 -12.03
C MET A 512 -17.17 -11.17 -10.49
N LEU A 513 -18.34 -11.36 -9.87
CA LEU A 513 -18.45 -11.42 -8.41
C LEU A 513 -17.96 -12.78 -7.84
N GLU A 514 -18.13 -13.86 -8.59
CA GLU A 514 -17.72 -15.23 -8.20
C GLU A 514 -16.27 -15.51 -8.61
N THR A 515 -15.33 -14.81 -7.97
CA THR A 515 -13.88 -14.94 -8.22
C THR A 515 -13.33 -16.35 -7.99
N ASP A 516 -14.01 -17.15 -7.15
CA ASP A 516 -13.68 -18.56 -6.89
C ASP A 516 -14.09 -19.51 -8.00
N SER A 517 -15.08 -19.14 -8.82
CA SER A 517 -15.62 -20.08 -9.80
C SER A 517 -14.63 -20.31 -10.93
N GLU A 518 -14.25 -21.57 -11.19
CA GLU A 518 -13.45 -21.94 -12.37
C GLU A 518 -14.27 -21.93 -13.67
N THR A 519 -15.56 -21.61 -13.61
CA THR A 519 -16.40 -21.57 -14.81
C THR A 519 -15.87 -20.54 -15.79
N GLN A 520 -15.55 -21.00 -17.00
CA GLN A 520 -15.26 -20.12 -18.11
C GLN A 520 -16.57 -19.49 -18.56
N LEU A 521 -16.61 -18.16 -18.61
CA LEU A 521 -17.72 -17.44 -19.20
C LEU A 521 -17.66 -17.60 -20.73
N ASP A 522 -18.79 -17.85 -21.37
CA ASP A 522 -18.83 -17.84 -22.83
C ASP A 522 -18.60 -16.40 -23.29
N ARG A 523 -17.62 -16.17 -24.17
CA ARG A 523 -17.38 -14.83 -24.74
C ARG A 523 -18.62 -14.30 -25.45
N ALA A 524 -19.47 -15.20 -25.96
CA ALA A 524 -20.73 -14.90 -26.61
C ALA A 524 -21.84 -14.45 -25.63
N ASP A 525 -21.66 -14.62 -24.31
CA ASP A 525 -22.66 -14.19 -23.33
C ASP A 525 -22.93 -12.69 -23.48
N LYS A 526 -24.19 -12.38 -23.76
CA LYS A 526 -24.66 -11.02 -23.99
C LYS A 526 -24.58 -10.24 -22.67
N LYS A 527 -23.85 -9.12 -22.70
CA LYS A 527 -23.72 -8.22 -21.55
C LYS A 527 -25.06 -7.53 -21.36
N SER A 528 -25.68 -7.74 -20.20
CA SER A 528 -27.00 -7.18 -19.91
C SER A 528 -26.91 -5.66 -19.71
N VAL A 529 -28.07 -4.99 -19.65
CA VAL A 529 -28.14 -3.56 -19.30
C VAL A 529 -27.48 -3.28 -17.94
N MET A 530 -27.53 -4.23 -17.00
CA MET A 530 -26.96 -4.09 -15.68
C MET A 530 -25.42 -4.09 -15.71
N THR A 531 -24.79 -5.01 -16.46
CA THR A 531 -23.34 -4.95 -16.76
C THR A 531 -22.95 -3.60 -17.34
N LYS A 532 -23.73 -3.09 -18.32
CA LYS A 532 -23.45 -1.79 -18.97
C LYS A 532 -23.59 -0.63 -17.99
N ILE A 533 -24.61 -0.63 -17.13
CA ILE A 533 -24.79 0.36 -16.07
C ILE A 533 -23.56 0.37 -15.15
N VAL A 534 -23.17 -0.80 -14.63
CA VAL A 534 -22.01 -0.91 -13.73
C VAL A 534 -20.74 -0.43 -14.41
N ALA A 535 -20.49 -0.88 -15.64
CA ALA A 535 -19.36 -0.44 -16.46
C ALA A 535 -19.33 1.07 -16.62
N PHE A 536 -20.47 1.72 -16.90
CA PHE A 536 -20.54 3.17 -17.00
C PHE A 536 -20.00 3.88 -15.75
N GLY A 537 -20.26 3.33 -14.57
CA GLY A 537 -19.77 3.86 -13.31
C GLY A 537 -18.26 3.73 -13.15
N MET A 538 -17.72 2.55 -13.41
CA MET A 538 -16.42 2.15 -12.87
C MET A 538 -15.35 1.76 -13.90
N LEU A 539 -15.70 1.63 -15.19
CA LEU A 539 -14.81 1.10 -16.23
C LEU A 539 -13.49 1.85 -16.31
N GLU A 540 -13.53 3.19 -16.27
CA GLU A 540 -12.35 4.04 -16.32
C GLU A 540 -11.43 3.82 -15.10
N SER A 541 -11.98 3.87 -13.88
CA SER A 541 -11.20 3.65 -12.66
C SER A 541 -10.58 2.25 -12.62
N LEU A 542 -11.33 1.22 -13.05
CA LEU A 542 -10.83 -0.15 -13.11
C LEU A 542 -9.79 -0.37 -14.22
N ASP A 543 -9.92 0.29 -15.38
CA ASP A 543 -8.90 0.22 -16.44
C ASP A 543 -7.57 0.82 -15.96
N PHE A 544 -7.63 1.97 -15.28
CA PHE A 544 -6.43 2.60 -14.71
C PHE A 544 -5.78 1.73 -13.64
N GLU A 545 -6.56 1.15 -12.74
CA GLU A 545 -6.00 0.22 -11.74
C GLU A 545 -5.44 -1.05 -12.39
N LEU A 546 -6.11 -1.63 -13.39
CA LEU A 546 -5.59 -2.76 -14.17
C LEU A 546 -4.22 -2.42 -14.78
N ALA A 547 -4.11 -1.25 -15.40
CA ALA A 547 -2.87 -0.78 -16.01
C ALA A 547 -1.76 -0.54 -15.00
N ARG A 548 -2.08 0.07 -13.87
CA ARG A 548 -1.13 0.33 -12.79
C ARG A 548 -0.58 -0.96 -12.18
N VAL A 549 -1.47 -1.88 -11.79
CA VAL A 549 -1.05 -3.13 -11.12
C VAL A 549 -0.24 -4.01 -12.08
N ARG A 550 -0.59 -4.04 -13.37
CA ARG A 550 0.21 -4.74 -14.39
C ARG A 550 1.61 -4.15 -14.56
N ALA A 551 1.72 -2.83 -14.65
CA ALA A 551 3.02 -2.17 -14.77
C ALA A 551 3.88 -2.36 -13.51
N GLY A 552 3.26 -2.29 -12.32
CA GLY A 552 3.92 -2.61 -11.05
C GLY A 552 4.42 -4.06 -10.98
N LEU A 553 3.60 -5.03 -11.40
CA LEU A 553 4.00 -6.44 -11.47
C LEU A 553 5.16 -6.67 -12.43
N GLY A 554 5.10 -6.10 -13.64
CA GLY A 554 6.18 -6.22 -14.61
C GLY A 554 7.50 -5.65 -14.08
N HIS A 555 7.45 -4.53 -13.36
CA HIS A 555 8.63 -3.96 -12.70
C HIS A 555 9.16 -4.87 -11.59
N GLU A 556 8.29 -5.44 -10.75
CA GLU A 556 8.70 -6.36 -9.68
C GLU A 556 9.31 -7.66 -10.22
N GLU A 557 8.79 -8.19 -11.34
CA GLU A 557 9.40 -9.31 -12.06
C GLU A 557 10.78 -8.95 -12.63
N ALA A 558 10.95 -7.72 -13.12
CA ALA A 558 12.23 -7.23 -13.62
C ALA A 558 13.29 -7.06 -12.52
N ASP A 559 12.91 -6.46 -11.39
CA ASP A 559 13.81 -6.34 -10.23
C ASP A 559 14.22 -7.70 -9.68
N ARG A 560 13.30 -8.66 -9.56
CA ARG A 560 13.66 -10.03 -9.12
C ARG A 560 14.58 -10.73 -10.12
N ALA A 561 14.34 -10.57 -11.41
CA ALA A 561 15.23 -11.13 -12.43
C ALA A 561 16.63 -10.48 -12.38
N GLN A 562 16.71 -9.19 -12.07
CA GLN A 562 17.96 -8.45 -11.89
C GLN A 562 18.70 -8.88 -10.61
N ALA A 563 18.01 -8.99 -9.47
CA ALA A 563 18.61 -9.47 -8.22
C ALA A 563 19.17 -10.89 -8.36
N ASN A 564 18.42 -11.77 -9.05
CA ASN A 564 18.88 -13.12 -9.38
C ASN A 564 20.11 -13.12 -10.30
N LEU A 565 20.22 -12.15 -11.21
CA LEU A 565 21.39 -11.98 -12.06
C LEU A 565 22.62 -11.55 -11.23
N GLU A 566 22.45 -10.57 -10.34
CA GLU A 566 23.51 -9.99 -9.50
C GLU A 566 24.03 -10.96 -8.44
N SER A 567 23.17 -11.86 -7.95
CA SER A 567 23.57 -12.92 -7.01
C SER A 567 24.52 -13.97 -7.61
N GLN A 568 24.63 -14.04 -8.94
CA GLN A 568 25.50 -15.01 -9.62
C GLN A 568 26.92 -14.48 -9.72
N GLN A 569 27.90 -15.21 -9.16
CA GLN A 569 29.33 -14.88 -9.32
C GLN A 569 29.77 -14.81 -10.80
N LYS A 570 29.18 -15.66 -11.64
CA LYS A 570 29.39 -15.69 -13.10
C LYS A 570 28.03 -15.81 -13.81
N PRO A 571 27.36 -14.68 -14.11
CA PRO A 571 26.01 -14.73 -14.64
C PRO A 571 25.96 -15.36 -16.04
N SER A 572 25.08 -16.34 -16.25
CA SER A 572 24.92 -17.01 -17.54
C SER A 572 24.33 -16.06 -18.60
N ALA A 573 24.57 -16.35 -19.90
CA ALA A 573 23.96 -15.59 -20.99
C ALA A 573 22.42 -15.61 -20.91
N GLN A 574 21.84 -16.75 -20.51
CA GLN A 574 20.41 -16.92 -20.31
C GLN A 574 19.88 -16.05 -19.16
N ALA A 575 20.61 -15.96 -18.03
CA ALA A 575 20.23 -15.09 -16.92
C ALA A 575 20.23 -13.62 -17.34
N LYS A 576 21.26 -13.17 -18.07
CA LYS A 576 21.36 -11.80 -18.62
C LYS A 576 20.19 -11.50 -19.56
N GLN A 577 19.88 -12.43 -20.45
CA GLN A 577 18.76 -12.30 -21.38
C GLN A 577 17.41 -12.23 -20.65
N ARG A 578 17.20 -13.08 -19.64
CA ARG A 578 15.97 -13.10 -18.85
C ARG A 578 15.76 -11.78 -18.10
N ALA A 579 16.80 -11.25 -17.44
CA ALA A 579 16.73 -9.95 -16.76
C ALA A 579 16.40 -8.83 -17.74
N ARG A 580 17.10 -8.77 -18.89
CA ARG A 580 16.82 -7.77 -19.93
C ARG A 580 15.39 -7.86 -20.47
N GLN A 581 14.90 -9.05 -20.79
CA GLN A 581 13.53 -9.26 -21.27
C GLN A 581 12.48 -8.81 -20.24
N ALA A 582 12.72 -9.10 -18.95
CA ALA A 582 11.83 -8.64 -17.89
C ALA A 582 11.79 -7.11 -17.81
N TRP A 583 12.94 -6.43 -17.93
CA TRP A 583 12.98 -4.96 -18.01
C TRP A 583 12.30 -4.41 -19.27
N GLU A 584 12.40 -5.07 -20.42
CA GLU A 584 11.69 -4.67 -21.64
C GLU A 584 10.16 -4.75 -21.47
N VAL A 585 9.68 -5.81 -20.80
CA VAL A 585 8.26 -5.97 -20.43
C VAL A 585 7.83 -4.87 -19.44
N ALA A 586 8.65 -4.57 -18.43
CA ALA A 586 8.38 -3.50 -17.48
C ALA A 586 8.29 -2.12 -18.16
N ARG A 587 9.27 -1.79 -19.01
CA ARG A 587 9.29 -0.54 -19.80
C ARG A 587 8.04 -0.41 -20.65
N SER A 588 7.68 -1.46 -21.40
CA SER A 588 6.49 -1.48 -22.25
C SER A 588 5.20 -1.33 -21.43
N SER A 589 5.13 -1.96 -20.26
CA SER A 589 3.97 -1.87 -19.38
C SER A 589 3.78 -0.45 -18.83
N TRP A 590 4.87 0.23 -18.43
CA TRP A 590 4.79 1.62 -18.01
C TRP A 590 4.46 2.57 -19.17
N ALA A 591 5.21 2.50 -20.27
CA ALA A 591 5.06 3.43 -21.39
C ALA A 591 3.76 3.21 -22.17
N ASN A 592 3.53 1.99 -22.67
CA ASN A 592 2.47 1.69 -23.64
C ASN A 592 1.16 1.26 -22.99
N PHE A 593 1.21 0.62 -21.82
CA PHE A 593 0.01 0.12 -21.16
C PHE A 593 -0.56 1.10 -20.13
N TYR A 594 0.29 1.79 -19.35
CA TYR A 594 -0.17 2.73 -18.33
C TYR A 594 -0.18 4.18 -18.83
N LEU A 595 0.98 4.76 -19.12
CA LEU A 595 1.13 6.20 -19.42
C LEU A 595 0.37 6.60 -20.70
N HIS A 596 0.46 5.80 -21.76
CA HIS A 596 -0.26 6.07 -23.01
C HIS A 596 -1.80 6.05 -22.84
N ARG A 597 -2.33 5.24 -21.92
CA ARG A 597 -3.79 5.14 -21.69
C ARG A 597 -4.37 6.31 -20.91
N ILE A 598 -3.61 6.86 -19.97
CA ILE A 598 -4.15 7.82 -19.01
C ILE A 598 -4.34 9.21 -19.61
N ALA A 599 -3.58 9.59 -20.65
CA ALA A 599 -3.63 10.92 -21.28
C ALA A 599 -3.89 12.01 -20.21
N ILE A 600 -2.96 12.15 -19.27
CA ILE A 600 -3.22 12.76 -17.95
C ILE A 600 -3.82 14.17 -18.05
N LYS A 601 -3.36 14.99 -18.99
CA LYS A 601 -3.82 16.37 -19.13
C LYS A 601 -5.33 16.42 -19.50
N PRO A 602 -5.80 15.80 -20.60
CA PRO A 602 -7.24 15.68 -20.86
C PRO A 602 -8.04 15.05 -19.71
N LEU A 603 -7.49 14.06 -19.02
CA LEU A 603 -8.14 13.44 -17.87
C LEU A 603 -8.38 14.46 -16.74
N ILE A 604 -7.33 15.18 -16.32
CA ILE A 604 -7.43 16.20 -15.28
C ILE A 604 -8.37 17.32 -15.71
N GLU A 605 -8.25 17.84 -16.94
CA GLU A 605 -9.13 18.90 -17.44
C GLU A 605 -10.61 18.49 -17.36
N ARG A 606 -10.95 17.27 -17.81
CA ARG A 606 -12.30 16.72 -17.69
C ARG A 606 -12.74 16.57 -16.24
N GLN A 607 -11.89 16.05 -15.35
CA GLN A 607 -12.22 15.92 -13.92
C GLN A 607 -12.49 17.28 -13.28
N LEU A 608 -11.66 18.30 -13.56
CA LEU A 608 -11.86 19.65 -13.03
C LEU A 608 -13.14 20.30 -13.57
N ILE A 609 -13.55 20.01 -14.82
CA ILE A 609 -14.84 20.44 -15.35
C ILE A 609 -15.98 19.73 -14.59
N GLN A 610 -15.89 18.42 -14.37
CA GLN A 610 -16.90 17.65 -13.64
C GLN A 610 -17.09 18.17 -12.21
N LEU A 611 -16.03 18.65 -11.55
CA LEU A 611 -16.14 19.28 -10.23
C LEU A 611 -17.17 20.41 -10.21
N SER A 612 -17.31 21.19 -11.27
CA SER A 612 -18.28 22.29 -11.32
C SER A 612 -19.74 21.84 -11.42
N GLN A 613 -19.96 20.60 -11.87
CA GLN A 613 -21.29 20.03 -12.14
C GLN A 613 -21.87 19.26 -10.95
N VAL A 614 -21.02 18.91 -9.97
CA VAL A 614 -21.44 18.18 -8.78
C VAL A 614 -21.92 19.17 -7.71
N PRO A 615 -23.17 19.05 -7.21
CA PRO A 615 -23.73 20.03 -6.27
C PRO A 615 -23.15 19.89 -4.84
N ARG A 616 -22.83 18.66 -4.41
CA ARG A 616 -22.36 18.37 -3.05
C ARG A 616 -20.88 18.69 -2.86
N LEU A 617 -20.56 19.54 -1.89
CA LEU A 617 -19.19 20.01 -1.64
C LEU A 617 -18.23 18.87 -1.30
N GLU A 618 -18.67 17.91 -0.49
CA GLU A 618 -17.87 16.77 -0.05
C GLU A 618 -17.46 15.89 -1.23
N VAL A 619 -18.39 15.65 -2.17
CA VAL A 619 -18.12 14.87 -3.38
C VAL A 619 -17.15 15.63 -4.30
N ARG A 620 -17.31 16.95 -4.45
CA ARG A 620 -16.35 17.78 -5.21
C ARG A 620 -14.95 17.68 -4.60
N LEU A 621 -14.84 17.71 -3.28
CA LEU A 621 -13.57 17.61 -2.59
C LEU A 621 -12.92 16.24 -2.79
N SER A 622 -13.66 15.13 -2.64
CA SER A 622 -13.14 13.78 -2.89
C SER A 622 -12.68 13.61 -4.34
N LEU A 623 -13.42 14.13 -5.32
CA LEU A 623 -13.01 14.12 -6.74
C LEU A 623 -11.73 14.93 -6.98
N LEU A 624 -11.55 16.07 -6.29
CA LEU A 624 -10.34 16.89 -6.40
C LEU A 624 -9.12 16.19 -5.79
N GLU A 625 -9.29 15.54 -4.64
CA GLU A 625 -8.26 14.70 -4.01
C GLU A 625 -7.85 13.54 -4.91
N LYS A 626 -8.83 12.88 -5.55
CA LYS A 626 -8.54 11.83 -6.51
C LYS A 626 -7.77 12.37 -7.72
N ALA A 627 -8.19 13.48 -8.32
CA ALA A 627 -7.50 14.09 -9.45
C ALA A 627 -6.03 14.41 -9.12
N HIS A 628 -5.80 14.91 -7.90
CA HIS A 628 -4.46 15.14 -7.38
C HIS A 628 -3.66 13.84 -7.22
N LEU A 629 -4.28 12.80 -6.67
CA LEU A 629 -3.66 11.49 -6.49
C LEU A 629 -3.34 10.79 -7.82
N ASP A 630 -4.22 10.88 -8.82
CA ASP A 630 -4.00 10.38 -10.18
C ASP A 630 -2.79 11.06 -10.83
N LEU A 631 -2.69 12.40 -10.69
CA LEU A 631 -1.55 13.16 -11.19
C LEU A 631 -0.24 12.73 -10.50
N HIS A 632 -0.30 12.48 -9.19
CA HIS A 632 0.86 11.99 -8.44
C HIS A 632 1.28 10.58 -8.87
N ARG A 633 0.31 9.67 -9.07
CA ARG A 633 0.54 8.32 -9.62
C ARG A 633 1.15 8.37 -11.02
N TYR A 634 0.69 9.30 -11.87
CA TYR A 634 1.23 9.50 -13.21
C TYR A 634 2.71 9.89 -13.18
N PHE A 635 3.09 10.91 -12.41
CA PHE A 635 4.51 11.31 -12.35
C PHE A 635 5.40 10.26 -11.70
N HIS A 636 4.89 9.54 -10.70
CA HIS A 636 5.63 8.40 -10.16
C HIS A 636 5.86 7.32 -11.22
N ALA A 637 4.86 7.00 -12.04
CA ALA A 637 5.01 6.06 -13.15
C ALA A 637 6.06 6.52 -14.18
N ARG A 638 6.17 7.83 -14.46
CA ARG A 638 7.25 8.36 -15.31
C ARG A 638 8.63 8.16 -14.70
N ILE A 639 8.77 8.31 -13.38
CA ILE A 639 10.02 7.99 -12.67
C ILE A 639 10.35 6.50 -12.77
N GLN A 640 9.36 5.62 -12.64
CA GLN A 640 9.56 4.18 -12.83
C GLN A 640 9.94 3.83 -14.27
N LEU A 641 9.37 4.52 -15.26
CA LEU A 641 9.76 4.37 -16.66
C LEU A 641 11.22 4.79 -16.89
N ALA A 642 11.65 5.93 -16.33
CA ALA A 642 13.03 6.39 -16.42
C ALA A 642 14.02 5.38 -15.81
N GLU A 643 13.62 4.67 -14.76
CA GLU A 643 14.41 3.60 -14.17
C GLU A 643 14.57 2.40 -15.12
N CYS A 644 13.50 1.98 -15.79
CA CYS A 644 13.59 0.95 -16.83
C CYS A 644 14.49 1.40 -18.00
N ILE A 645 14.39 2.67 -18.43
CA ILE A 645 15.23 3.24 -19.49
C ILE A 645 16.70 3.27 -19.06
N ALA A 646 17.01 3.62 -17.81
CA ALA A 646 18.38 3.66 -17.30
C ALA A 646 19.08 2.31 -17.43
N ILE A 647 18.34 1.22 -17.19
CA ILE A 647 18.86 -0.14 -17.24
C ILE A 647 18.99 -0.65 -18.68
N LEU A 648 18.06 -0.31 -19.57
CA LEU A 648 18.02 -0.83 -20.94
C LEU A 648 18.80 0.00 -21.95
N ASP A 649 18.63 1.32 -21.90
CA ASP A 649 19.06 2.26 -22.92
C ASP A 649 20.19 3.17 -22.41
N GLY A 650 20.30 3.35 -21.09
CA GLY A 650 21.39 4.04 -20.43
C GLY A 650 20.99 5.34 -19.72
N ALA A 651 21.98 5.95 -19.07
CA ALA A 651 21.79 7.09 -18.18
C ALA A 651 21.33 8.38 -18.90
N LYS A 652 21.74 8.58 -20.16
CA LYS A 652 21.43 9.79 -20.93
C LYS A 652 19.94 9.85 -21.30
N GLU A 653 19.40 8.74 -21.75
CA GLU A 653 18.01 8.56 -22.14
C GLU A 653 17.11 8.67 -20.90
N ALA A 654 17.52 8.03 -19.79
CA ALA A 654 16.82 8.15 -18.52
C ALA A 654 16.80 9.58 -17.97
N LYS A 655 17.93 10.30 -18.07
CA LYS A 655 17.99 11.73 -17.73
C LYS A 655 17.02 12.55 -18.57
N THR A 656 16.93 12.27 -19.88
CA THR A 656 16.00 12.98 -20.78
C THR A 656 14.55 12.79 -20.35
N GLU A 657 14.16 11.57 -19.98
CA GLU A 657 12.81 11.27 -19.46
C GLU A 657 12.55 11.97 -18.12
N LEU A 658 13.53 12.00 -17.23
CA LEU A 658 13.44 12.68 -15.93
C LEU A 658 13.31 14.21 -16.08
N ASP A 659 14.11 14.82 -16.95
CA ASP A 659 14.05 16.26 -17.22
C ASP A 659 12.70 16.64 -17.86
N SER A 660 12.19 15.81 -18.79
CA SER A 660 10.85 15.95 -19.37
C SER A 660 9.74 15.84 -18.32
N THR A 661 9.86 14.88 -17.39
CA THR A 661 8.92 14.71 -16.27
C THR A 661 8.91 15.94 -15.38
N ARG A 662 10.08 16.48 -15.04
CA ARG A 662 10.19 17.71 -14.24
C ARG A 662 9.55 18.92 -14.93
N ALA A 663 9.81 19.10 -16.22
CA ALA A 663 9.23 20.20 -16.99
C ALA A 663 7.70 20.10 -17.05
N GLU A 664 7.15 18.88 -17.13
CA GLU A 664 5.69 18.66 -17.09
C GLU A 664 5.10 19.01 -15.71
N ILE A 665 5.75 18.65 -14.60
CA ILE A 665 5.34 19.07 -13.25
C ILE A 665 5.30 20.61 -13.16
N GLU A 666 6.35 21.28 -13.63
CA GLU A 666 6.45 22.75 -13.63
C GLU A 666 5.36 23.39 -14.51
N ALA A 667 4.98 22.75 -15.63
CA ALA A 667 3.88 23.19 -16.48
C ALA A 667 2.51 23.09 -15.78
N PHE A 668 2.24 21.99 -15.07
CA PHE A 668 1.02 21.84 -14.26
C PHE A 668 0.97 22.86 -13.12
N GLU A 669 2.09 23.09 -12.43
CA GLU A 669 2.21 24.10 -11.37
C GLU A 669 1.91 25.51 -11.90
N LYS A 670 2.51 25.88 -13.04
CA LYS A 670 2.29 27.17 -13.70
C LYS A 670 0.85 27.36 -14.18
N SER A 671 0.16 26.28 -14.55
CA SER A 671 -1.24 26.36 -15.00
C SER A 671 -2.19 26.89 -13.92
N GLY A 672 -1.84 26.70 -12.63
CA GLY A 672 -2.65 27.16 -11.50
C GLY A 672 -4.04 26.53 -11.40
N GLN A 673 -4.34 25.48 -12.17
CA GLN A 673 -5.70 24.92 -12.29
C GLN A 673 -6.19 24.33 -10.95
N PHE A 674 -5.34 23.54 -10.27
CA PHE A 674 -5.66 22.98 -8.96
C PHE A 674 -5.83 24.05 -7.89
N GLN A 675 -4.91 25.01 -7.82
CA GLN A 675 -4.93 26.12 -6.86
C GLN A 675 -6.21 26.97 -7.05
N THR A 676 -6.63 27.19 -8.30
CA THR A 676 -7.88 27.86 -8.62
C THR A 676 -9.08 27.09 -8.09
N GLN A 677 -9.13 25.76 -8.29
CA GLN A 677 -10.22 24.94 -7.77
C GLN A 677 -10.23 24.89 -6.24
N ILE A 678 -9.08 24.76 -5.60
CA ILE A 678 -8.95 24.81 -4.14
C ILE A 678 -9.52 26.12 -3.61
N LYS A 679 -9.09 27.27 -4.16
CA LYS A 679 -9.61 28.59 -3.79
C LYS A 679 -11.12 28.69 -3.99
N ASN A 680 -11.65 28.19 -5.11
CA ASN A 680 -13.08 28.20 -5.42
C ASN A 680 -13.91 27.30 -4.49
N LEU A 681 -13.32 26.24 -3.95
CA LEU A 681 -13.97 25.39 -2.94
C LEU A 681 -13.89 26.04 -1.55
N SER A 682 -12.77 26.65 -1.19
CA SER A 682 -12.59 27.37 0.08
C SER A 682 -13.63 28.47 0.29
N THR A 683 -14.06 29.17 -0.77
CA THR A 683 -15.11 30.21 -0.68
C THR A 683 -16.52 29.64 -0.50
N LYS A 684 -16.71 28.34 -0.72
CA LYS A 684 -18.01 27.64 -0.60
C LYS A 684 -18.11 26.80 0.67
N VAL A 685 -17.10 26.85 1.54
CA VAL A 685 -17.10 26.10 2.79
C VAL A 685 -18.22 26.65 3.70
N PRO A 686 -19.12 25.79 4.21
CA PRO A 686 -20.20 26.22 5.10
C PRO A 686 -19.64 26.90 6.35
N SER A 687 -20.35 27.90 6.89
CA SER A 687 -19.97 28.59 8.12
C SER A 687 -20.10 27.74 9.40
N ASN A 688 -20.61 26.51 9.30
CA ASN A 688 -20.64 25.57 10.42
C ASN A 688 -19.19 25.25 10.84
N PRO A 689 -18.76 25.53 12.09
CA PRO A 689 -17.36 25.40 12.49
C PRO A 689 -16.78 23.99 12.35
N GLU A 690 -17.58 22.96 12.58
CA GLU A 690 -17.12 21.57 12.50
C GLU A 690 -16.90 21.15 11.04
N ILE A 691 -17.88 21.41 10.19
CA ILE A 691 -17.79 21.15 8.75
C ILE A 691 -16.67 22.01 8.15
N GLN A 692 -16.60 23.29 8.53
CA GLN A 692 -15.57 24.21 8.09
C GLN A 692 -14.19 23.68 8.42
N ARG A 693 -13.97 23.22 9.65
CA ARG A 693 -12.69 22.66 10.08
C ARG A 693 -12.28 21.44 9.25
N VAL A 694 -13.19 20.49 9.03
CA VAL A 694 -12.89 19.25 8.27
C VAL A 694 -12.60 19.57 6.80
N VAL A 695 -13.47 20.35 6.16
CA VAL A 695 -13.36 20.69 4.75
C VAL A 695 -12.16 21.60 4.50
N GLN A 696 -11.96 22.63 5.33
CA GLN A 696 -10.81 23.53 5.21
C GLN A 696 -9.50 22.80 5.47
N GLY A 697 -9.45 21.89 6.45
CA GLY A 697 -8.26 21.07 6.70
C GLY A 697 -7.86 20.27 5.46
N ARG A 698 -8.82 19.59 4.81
CA ARG A 698 -8.58 18.87 3.54
C ARG A 698 -8.12 19.80 2.41
N LEU A 699 -8.72 20.98 2.27
CA LEU A 699 -8.32 21.98 1.26
C LEU A 699 -6.94 22.58 1.52
N ASP A 700 -6.60 22.87 2.78
CA ASP A 700 -5.29 23.35 3.19
C ASP A 700 -4.22 22.31 2.90
N LEU A 701 -4.52 21.04 3.22
CA LEU A 701 -3.65 19.92 2.87
C LEU A 701 -3.43 19.93 1.37
N LEU A 702 -4.47 19.87 0.53
CA LEU A 702 -4.37 19.95 -0.94
C LEU A 702 -3.53 21.14 -1.43
N GLY A 703 -3.74 22.33 -0.85
CA GLY A 703 -2.96 23.52 -1.15
C GLY A 703 -1.46 23.35 -0.86
N ARG A 704 -1.11 22.69 0.25
CA ARG A 704 0.29 22.44 0.63
C ARG A 704 1.03 21.57 -0.37
N CYS A 705 0.39 20.70 -1.16
CA CYS A 705 1.13 19.87 -2.13
C CYS A 705 1.85 20.66 -3.22
N TRP A 706 1.31 21.82 -3.53
CA TRP A 706 1.85 22.75 -4.51
C TRP A 706 2.74 23.83 -3.88
N SER A 707 2.99 23.74 -2.57
CA SER A 707 3.93 24.63 -1.88
C SER A 707 5.38 24.18 -2.06
N GLN A 708 6.33 24.99 -1.61
CA GLN A 708 7.77 24.68 -1.66
C GLN A 708 8.17 23.45 -0.82
N ASP A 709 7.34 23.09 0.17
CA ASP A 709 7.53 21.92 1.02
C ASP A 709 6.53 20.78 0.69
N GLY A 710 5.75 20.94 -0.38
CA GLY A 710 4.72 20.00 -0.81
C GLY A 710 5.23 18.79 -1.59
N SER A 711 4.37 17.78 -1.81
CA SER A 711 4.76 16.55 -2.51
C SER A 711 5.39 16.80 -3.89
N TYR A 712 4.90 17.76 -4.69
CA TYR A 712 5.48 18.02 -6.01
C TYR A 712 6.86 18.68 -5.94
N ALA A 713 7.13 19.50 -4.92
CA ALA A 713 8.47 20.04 -4.69
C ALA A 713 9.45 18.92 -4.33
N TRP A 714 9.05 17.99 -3.46
CA TRP A 714 9.84 16.81 -3.13
C TRP A 714 10.02 15.85 -4.31
N LEU A 715 9.02 15.71 -5.17
CA LEU A 715 9.12 14.92 -6.39
C LEU A 715 10.13 15.52 -7.38
N LYS A 716 10.09 16.84 -7.61
CA LYS A 716 11.11 17.55 -8.40
C LYS A 716 12.50 17.37 -7.81
N LYS A 717 12.63 17.44 -6.48
CA LYS A 717 13.89 17.21 -5.77
C LYS A 717 14.39 15.77 -5.95
N GLN A 718 13.51 14.78 -5.86
CA GLN A 718 13.82 13.37 -6.16
C GLN A 718 14.35 13.21 -7.58
N ILE A 719 13.71 13.84 -8.57
CA ILE A 719 14.15 13.83 -9.97
C ILE A 719 15.56 14.41 -10.10
N VAL A 720 15.82 15.58 -9.52
CA VAL A 720 17.16 16.21 -9.54
C VAL A 720 18.22 15.28 -8.95
N GLN A 721 17.91 14.61 -7.83
CA GLN A 721 18.85 13.66 -7.22
C GLN A 721 19.08 12.41 -8.09
N ARG A 722 18.05 11.89 -8.77
CA ARG A 722 18.21 10.78 -9.71
C ARG A 722 19.06 11.19 -10.93
N VAL A 723 18.83 12.37 -11.49
CA VAL A 723 19.66 12.91 -12.58
C VAL A 723 21.11 13.06 -12.16
N ALA A 724 21.37 13.57 -10.96
CA ALA A 724 22.73 13.69 -10.43
C ALA A 724 23.44 12.33 -10.31
N ARG A 725 22.71 11.28 -9.89
CA ARG A 725 23.25 9.90 -9.82
C ARG A 725 23.56 9.31 -11.18
N LEU A 726 22.70 9.54 -12.16
CA LEU A 726 22.91 9.08 -13.54
C LEU A 726 24.13 9.74 -14.20
N ALA A 727 24.57 10.89 -13.70
CA ALA A 727 25.79 11.57 -14.19
C ALA A 727 27.09 11.07 -13.54
N MET A 728 27.00 10.20 -12.51
CA MET A 728 28.17 9.63 -11.85
C MET A 728 28.72 8.43 -12.67
N PRO A 729 30.05 8.28 -12.77
CA PRO A 729 30.70 7.29 -13.65
C PRO A 729 30.58 5.81 -13.20
#